data_AF-A3QHT0-F1
#
_entry.id   AF-A3QHT0-F1
#
_cell.length_a   1.000
_cell.length_b   1.000
_cell.length_c   1.000
_cell.angle_alpha   90.00
_cell.angle_beta   90.00
_cell.angle_gamma   90.00
#
_symmetry.space_group_name_H-M   'P 1'
#
loop_
_entity.id
_entity.type
_entity.pdbx_description
1 polymer ?
#
loop_
_entity_poly.entity_id
_entity_poly.type
_entity_poly.pdbx_seq_one_letter_code
_entity_poly.pdbx_strand_id
1 'polypeptide(L)'
;MYKSTVAIAILSAIGLSACGTDEPYQEVKKDERMIAVKDFKDATTSGAAGDQLTSSTTTGELASKQPERLFLYTRSLGEAPRYSAPIHGFSQGEAKLVTLRMTENGIQLRQIDRDNIGLDHDSRFDNEYNKAPVLTIPGDYIDFQCQEDNWGDCTNREEEVTDRNITWDQKKFFIPKFEGAQIAEENYTDLVTFKQCTTETESAHLVKDGNWEGYEMDLAKGVLNFEIEHTYQANPACFGKFFKGSFDNLSFTTTEYISVVALDQLASKDFVTIPYSEDENGTFGFFRTQHEYRDGNNADGKDGYVRQYLNHFNPKKEAITYFLSNNFFEPKNQPFLDAAKQSITAINIQNKLFETGLPELKLAQANERRHGDLRYSNITLFDEPLDNGLAGYGPSAANPLTGEIVSGRVDQYSANLQQGSTRYYRRVQLDYNRGMLDPNSVKDLTGVDYTPSQEAVDRANQVAANKLIAEQNSQSQDPMVQQPRTEAQPQTIIPDLSTDDASNAPFEELVNQQNKTEAFWAEHNLMSVDQAFGLTGGALRELPRGIQGYEIDWKDTQFWVDGIVGGKLKDIEAMPTSFQADLVTKLAAQAFAGTLTHELGHTLGLRHNFAGSRDQANFFNEEEIAKFSQAFSEAGYPHLTVKADFSSQMDYNADRFATTFQKYDLAALRFGYGRQVETQDGSLVSLEAADAKRREELRQGNITGEIQYGALHQIGKEHDLRYFAFCTDGHVTLNSNCNRFDAGTNNDDIVQYYIDSYHDSYDTMNVRHNRQTLFEDHILPYTINRLRGFSDIRQFVEDTATVEELFAFDQNELAEICPGHENYWFCASQRAVEKAADTFLTAAGLSDIYLHVTYRMNSDDSRALTKVHSLEDILTRLYRLNAGKLDEGFELGQIITAYEQAPEKLKELLLKADIVEAYQDLLYADVSANKGRLLNGVKAPASSPNHPYVNERDVLGMWPDKLLAMRQLLTRKSPRSTTGRTYYALADYPKVKDQLEGMLCQMTLGNTVQEINQYLTKPVLSDSCKAVDAKYYVNDVDYADQHIEALPSYATSLGRYFGFPQSSYEMKGKSNLLQMMLKQVVLASRDSDYRGEEKARVWREYVGIHLASDAVAASKQISLQGKNYVATEENQLALMLIDQIDTLKALIASSPDLMKHQMNSKGETFQQLVVDPIIARNERVITYLPVL
;
A
#
# COMPACT_ATOMS: atom_id res chain seq x y z
N MET A 1 -41.92 54.05 -93.00
CA MET A 1 -42.63 53.70 -94.25
C MET A 1 -42.36 52.22 -94.50
N TYR A 2 -43.25 51.24 -94.49
CA TYR A 2 -44.71 51.06 -94.32
C TYR A 2 -44.82 49.65 -93.67
N LYS A 3 -45.51 49.43 -92.53
CA LYS A 3 -46.93 49.03 -92.40
C LYS A 3 -47.32 47.95 -93.43
N SER A 4 -47.97 46.82 -93.13
CA SER A 4 -48.92 46.38 -92.09
C SER A 4 -48.92 44.83 -92.17
N THR A 5 -49.40 44.03 -91.21
CA THR A 5 -50.84 43.76 -91.04
C THR A 5 -51.06 42.93 -89.76
N VAL A 6 -51.76 43.55 -88.79
CA VAL A 6 -52.85 43.01 -87.93
C VAL A 6 -52.49 41.85 -86.97
N ALA A 7 -52.27 42.07 -85.67
CA ALA A 7 -53.20 42.52 -84.60
C ALA A 7 -54.25 41.46 -84.20
N ILE A 8 -53.97 40.71 -83.12
CA ILE A 8 -54.79 40.46 -81.91
C ILE A 8 -54.12 39.30 -81.15
N ALA A 9 -53.18 39.65 -80.27
CA ALA A 9 -52.72 38.90 -79.10
C ALA A 9 -51.68 39.82 -78.45
N ILE A 10 -51.65 39.92 -77.12
CA ILE A 10 -50.77 40.80 -76.33
C ILE A 10 -51.36 42.21 -76.12
N LEU A 11 -52.33 42.32 -75.20
CA LEU A 11 -52.41 43.32 -74.11
C LEU A 11 -53.79 43.30 -73.45
N SER A 12 -54.15 42.18 -72.83
CA SER A 12 -54.95 42.17 -71.61
C SER A 12 -53.97 41.97 -70.46
N ALA A 13 -53.49 43.11 -69.98
CA ALA A 13 -52.69 43.23 -68.78
C ALA A 13 -53.54 42.87 -67.55
N ILE A 14 -52.90 42.17 -66.60
CA ILE A 14 -53.03 42.40 -65.16
C ILE A 14 -54.47 42.20 -64.63
N GLY A 15 -54.80 40.93 -64.38
CA GLY A 15 -55.98 40.54 -63.62
C GLY A 15 -56.29 39.06 -63.79
N LEU A 16 -55.88 38.25 -62.80
CA LEU A 16 -56.30 36.87 -62.46
C LEU A 16 -55.22 35.77 -62.60
N SER A 17 -54.78 35.29 -61.43
CA SER A 17 -54.19 33.98 -61.07
C SER A 17 -52.90 33.54 -61.81
N ALA A 18 -51.66 33.65 -61.30
CA ALA A 18 -51.15 33.44 -59.95
C ALA A 18 -51.69 32.15 -59.31
N CYS A 19 -51.14 31.00 -59.70
CA CYS A 19 -51.04 29.76 -58.92
C CYS A 19 -50.10 28.80 -59.67
N GLY A 20 -49.10 28.25 -58.98
CA GLY A 20 -48.33 27.10 -59.45
C GLY A 20 -46.88 27.33 -59.85
N THR A 21 -46.11 28.07 -59.06
CA THR A 21 -44.70 27.68 -58.83
C THR A 21 -44.68 27.17 -57.40
N ASP A 22 -44.67 25.85 -57.21
CA ASP A 22 -44.56 25.24 -55.89
C ASP A 22 -43.28 25.75 -55.23
N GLU A 23 -43.43 26.53 -54.16
CA GLU A 23 -42.29 26.89 -53.32
C GLU A 23 -41.66 25.58 -52.77
N PRO A 24 -40.32 25.44 -52.78
CA PRO A 24 -39.68 24.24 -52.24
C PRO A 24 -40.07 24.06 -50.77
N TYR A 25 -40.38 22.81 -50.39
CA TYR A 25 -40.81 22.47 -49.04
C TYR A 25 -39.82 23.02 -48.01
N GLN A 26 -40.29 23.89 -47.12
CA GLN A 26 -39.45 24.55 -46.12
C GLN A 26 -39.34 23.65 -44.89
N GLU A 27 -38.29 22.82 -44.84
CA GLU A 27 -37.99 21.93 -43.71
C GLU A 27 -37.51 22.72 -42.48
N VAL A 28 -37.83 22.21 -41.28
CA VAL A 28 -37.29 22.72 -40.02
C VAL A 28 -35.85 22.24 -39.88
N LYS A 29 -34.95 23.10 -39.37
CA LYS A 29 -33.58 22.68 -39.06
C LYS A 29 -33.61 21.62 -37.95
N LYS A 30 -33.26 20.39 -38.29
CA LYS A 30 -33.18 19.25 -37.36
C LYS A 30 -31.93 19.34 -36.48
N ASP A 31 -32.04 18.93 -35.22
CA ASP A 31 -30.89 18.81 -34.30
C ASP A 31 -29.96 17.68 -34.80
N GLU A 32 -28.66 17.90 -34.72
CA GLU A 32 -27.65 16.94 -35.22
C GLU A 32 -27.60 15.65 -34.37
N ARG A 33 -28.11 15.69 -33.13
CA ARG A 33 -28.27 14.53 -32.23
C ARG A 33 -29.55 13.74 -32.49
N MET A 34 -30.45 14.25 -33.32
CA MET A 34 -31.77 13.66 -33.53
C MET A 34 -31.65 12.26 -34.14
N ILE A 35 -32.27 11.28 -33.47
CA ILE A 35 -32.37 9.89 -33.96
C ILE A 35 -33.83 9.55 -34.27
N ALA A 36 -34.05 8.66 -35.24
CA ALA A 36 -35.36 8.08 -35.44
C ALA A 36 -35.63 7.02 -34.36
N VAL A 37 -36.81 7.06 -33.75
CA VAL A 37 -37.28 6.06 -32.78
C VAL A 37 -37.31 4.66 -33.41
N LYS A 38 -37.58 4.58 -34.71
CA LYS A 38 -37.52 3.33 -35.47
C LYS A 38 -36.11 2.77 -35.53
N ASP A 39 -35.12 3.59 -35.92
CA ASP A 39 -33.73 3.14 -36.04
C ASP A 39 -33.17 2.68 -34.69
N PHE A 40 -33.57 3.34 -33.59
CA PHE A 40 -33.27 2.88 -32.24
C PHE A 40 -33.87 1.50 -31.96
N LYS A 41 -35.17 1.31 -32.21
CA LYS A 41 -35.85 0.01 -32.01
C LYS A 41 -35.20 -1.09 -32.85
N ASP A 42 -34.87 -0.81 -34.10
CA ASP A 42 -34.22 -1.76 -35.00
C ASP A 42 -32.80 -2.12 -34.48
N ALA A 43 -32.09 -1.16 -33.87
CA ALA A 43 -30.75 -1.36 -33.32
C ALA A 43 -30.73 -2.08 -31.95
N THR A 44 -31.79 -1.96 -31.16
CA THR A 44 -31.89 -2.54 -29.80
C THR A 44 -32.71 -3.82 -29.74
N THR A 45 -33.21 -4.33 -30.86
CA THR A 45 -33.94 -5.61 -30.94
C THR A 45 -33.13 -6.61 -31.77
N SER A 46 -33.10 -7.87 -31.35
CA SER A 46 -32.36 -8.90 -32.08
C SER A 46 -33.22 -9.45 -33.24
N GLY A 47 -32.62 -9.61 -34.43
CA GLY A 47 -33.31 -10.03 -35.66
C GLY A 47 -33.79 -11.49 -35.69
N ALA A 48 -33.80 -12.18 -34.55
CA ALA A 48 -34.19 -13.59 -34.44
C ALA A 48 -35.47 -13.74 -33.61
N ALA A 49 -36.62 -13.42 -34.20
CA ALA A 49 -37.91 -13.88 -33.69
C ALA A 49 -38.79 -14.32 -34.87
N GLY A 50 -38.79 -15.63 -35.11
CA GLY A 50 -39.81 -16.27 -35.94
C GLY A 50 -41.18 -16.13 -35.30
N ASP A 51 -42.16 -15.80 -36.14
CA ASP A 51 -43.61 -15.77 -35.95
C ASP A 51 -44.16 -16.48 -34.69
N GLN A 52 -44.54 -15.71 -33.66
CA GLN A 52 -45.75 -15.97 -32.87
C GLN A 52 -46.40 -14.66 -32.40
N LEU A 53 -47.38 -14.19 -33.18
CA LEU A 53 -48.34 -13.17 -32.77
C LEU A 53 -49.26 -13.69 -31.66
N THR A 54 -49.35 -12.97 -30.54
CA THR A 54 -50.52 -13.03 -29.64
C THR A 54 -50.97 -11.62 -29.28
N SER A 55 -52.24 -11.34 -29.57
CA SER A 55 -52.93 -10.06 -29.44
C SER A 55 -53.16 -9.65 -27.98
N SER A 56 -52.69 -8.46 -27.59
CA SER A 56 -53.21 -7.70 -26.45
C SER A 56 -53.04 -6.20 -26.69
N THR A 57 -54.10 -5.45 -26.39
CA THR A 57 -54.29 -4.02 -26.60
C THR A 57 -54.01 -3.25 -25.31
N THR A 58 -52.75 -2.94 -25.00
CA THR A 58 -52.33 -1.73 -24.25
C THR A 58 -50.83 -1.48 -24.48
N THR A 59 -50.45 -0.21 -24.66
CA THR A 59 -49.10 0.25 -25.04
C THR A 59 -48.00 -0.04 -24.00
N GLY A 60 -48.34 -0.45 -22.78
CA GLY A 60 -47.39 -0.85 -21.74
C GLY A 60 -46.79 -2.25 -21.90
N GLU A 61 -47.44 -3.15 -22.65
CA GLU A 61 -47.02 -4.55 -22.82
C GLU A 61 -46.34 -4.84 -24.17
N LEU A 62 -46.39 -3.92 -25.14
CA LEU A 62 -45.83 -4.17 -26.48
C LEU A 62 -44.29 -4.23 -26.54
N ALA A 63 -43.60 -3.85 -25.46
CA ALA A 63 -42.15 -4.02 -25.33
C ALA A 63 -41.72 -5.41 -24.83
N SER A 64 -42.62 -6.23 -24.27
CA SER A 64 -42.26 -7.47 -23.55
C SER A 64 -42.11 -8.72 -24.43
N LYS A 65 -42.15 -8.58 -25.76
CA LYS A 65 -42.17 -9.75 -26.68
C LYS A 65 -41.13 -9.73 -27.80
N GLN A 66 -40.24 -8.74 -27.86
CA GLN A 66 -39.11 -8.78 -28.79
C GLN A 66 -37.82 -9.07 -28.02
N PRO A 67 -36.98 -10.01 -28.48
CA PRO A 67 -35.73 -10.30 -27.80
C PRO A 67 -34.81 -9.07 -27.87
N GLU A 68 -34.51 -8.48 -26.71
CA GLU A 68 -33.66 -7.29 -26.59
C GLU A 68 -32.21 -7.62 -26.96
N ARG A 69 -31.55 -6.75 -27.72
CA ARG A 69 -30.12 -6.87 -28.01
C ARG A 69 -29.33 -6.54 -26.74
N LEU A 70 -28.29 -7.33 -26.45
CA LEU A 70 -27.42 -7.13 -25.29
C LEU A 70 -26.29 -6.15 -25.60
N PHE A 71 -25.98 -5.31 -24.63
CA PHE A 71 -24.89 -4.34 -24.67
C PHE A 71 -24.01 -4.53 -23.44
N LEU A 72 -22.70 -4.35 -23.61
CA LEU A 72 -21.78 -4.21 -22.51
C LEU A 72 -21.65 -2.73 -22.16
N TYR A 73 -21.82 -2.43 -20.88
CA TYR A 73 -21.72 -1.11 -20.29
C TYR A 73 -20.52 -1.03 -19.35
N THR A 74 -19.75 0.03 -19.45
CA THR A 74 -18.80 0.46 -18.42
C THR A 74 -18.89 1.97 -18.21
N ARG A 75 -18.62 2.37 -16.97
CA ARG A 75 -18.47 3.77 -16.54
C ARG A 75 -17.06 3.94 -16.02
N SER A 76 -16.40 5.04 -16.34
CA SER A 76 -15.02 5.28 -15.94
C SER A 76 -14.85 6.75 -15.60
N LEU A 77 -14.25 7.04 -14.45
CA LEU A 77 -13.77 8.38 -14.19
C LEU A 77 -12.65 8.69 -15.19
N GLY A 78 -12.59 9.92 -15.68
CA GLY A 78 -11.54 10.42 -16.55
C GLY A 78 -10.63 11.37 -15.78
N GLU A 79 -10.37 12.54 -16.36
CA GLU A 79 -9.43 13.52 -15.82
C GLU A 79 -9.85 14.04 -14.45
N ALA A 80 -8.88 14.12 -13.53
CA ALA A 80 -9.05 14.72 -12.21
C ALA A 80 -7.86 15.64 -11.89
N PRO A 81 -8.07 16.79 -11.22
CA PRO A 81 -7.01 17.73 -10.95
C PRO A 81 -6.02 17.16 -9.94
N ARG A 82 -4.74 17.53 -10.12
CA ARG A 82 -3.62 17.10 -9.28
C ARG A 82 -3.91 17.08 -7.77
N TYR A 83 -4.55 18.13 -7.27
CA TYR A 83 -4.77 18.33 -5.83
C TYR A 83 -5.90 17.46 -5.26
N SER A 84 -6.79 16.92 -6.10
CA SER A 84 -7.95 16.16 -5.67
C SER A 84 -7.66 14.65 -5.60
N ALA A 85 -6.65 14.32 -4.82
CA ALA A 85 -6.19 12.96 -4.56
C ALA A 85 -7.29 11.94 -4.18
N PRO A 86 -8.34 12.29 -3.41
CA PRO A 86 -9.38 11.34 -3.03
C PRO A 86 -10.28 10.89 -4.18
N ILE A 87 -10.25 11.57 -5.34
CA ILE A 87 -11.13 11.23 -6.46
C ILE A 87 -10.72 9.91 -7.11
N HIS A 88 -9.46 9.50 -6.94
CA HIS A 88 -8.91 8.33 -7.63
C HIS A 88 -9.29 8.35 -9.12
N GLY A 89 -9.02 9.48 -9.78
CA GLY A 89 -9.32 9.68 -11.20
C GLY A 89 -8.83 8.50 -12.04
N PHE A 90 -9.50 8.27 -13.17
CA PHE A 90 -9.21 7.14 -14.08
C PHE A 90 -9.60 5.75 -13.55
N SER A 91 -10.33 5.66 -12.44
CA SER A 91 -10.91 4.40 -11.97
C SER A 91 -11.99 3.87 -12.93
N GLN A 92 -11.95 2.57 -13.24
CA GLN A 92 -12.97 1.88 -14.03
C GLN A 92 -14.01 1.26 -13.10
N GLY A 93 -15.29 1.48 -13.41
CA GLY A 93 -16.41 0.78 -12.79
C GLY A 93 -16.57 -0.66 -13.29
N GLU A 94 -17.32 -1.45 -12.53
CA GLU A 94 -17.69 -2.82 -12.93
C GLU A 94 -18.44 -2.88 -14.28
N ALA A 95 -18.04 -3.83 -15.14
CA ALA A 95 -18.69 -4.06 -16.43
C ALA A 95 -20.04 -4.78 -16.26
N LYS A 96 -21.10 -4.27 -16.92
CA LYS A 96 -22.46 -4.80 -16.79
C LYS A 96 -23.06 -5.11 -18.14
N LEU A 97 -23.84 -6.20 -18.22
CA LEU A 97 -24.69 -6.46 -19.37
C LEU A 97 -26.02 -5.75 -19.20
N VAL A 98 -26.36 -4.93 -20.19
CA VAL A 98 -27.56 -4.09 -20.18
C VAL A 98 -28.36 -4.24 -21.46
N THR A 99 -29.65 -3.89 -21.37
CA THR A 99 -30.52 -3.63 -22.52
C THR A 99 -30.91 -2.16 -22.53
N LEU A 100 -31.16 -1.63 -23.74
CA LEU A 100 -31.52 -0.23 -23.95
C LEU A 100 -33.00 -0.12 -24.31
N ARG A 101 -33.72 0.77 -23.62
CA ARG A 101 -35.16 0.96 -23.82
C ARG A 101 -35.55 2.44 -23.82
N MET A 102 -36.45 2.81 -24.71
CA MET A 102 -37.09 4.13 -24.68
C MET A 102 -38.25 4.17 -23.67
N THR A 103 -38.27 5.20 -22.84
CA THR A 103 -39.28 5.51 -21.82
C THR A 103 -39.72 6.97 -21.95
N GLU A 104 -40.80 7.36 -21.26
CA GLU A 104 -41.23 8.78 -21.21
C GLU A 104 -40.10 9.72 -20.75
N ASN A 105 -39.19 9.24 -19.91
CA ASN A 105 -38.08 10.02 -19.36
C ASN A 105 -36.79 9.99 -20.23
N GLY A 106 -36.79 9.24 -21.35
CA GLY A 106 -35.64 9.11 -22.24
C GLY A 106 -35.17 7.66 -22.45
N ILE A 107 -33.90 7.48 -22.83
CA ILE A 107 -33.28 6.17 -23.05
C ILE A 107 -32.79 5.62 -21.71
N GLN A 108 -33.37 4.52 -21.25
CA GLN A 108 -32.99 3.84 -20.01
C GLN A 108 -32.16 2.59 -20.31
N LEU A 109 -31.05 2.44 -19.60
CA LEU A 109 -30.22 1.24 -19.57
C LEU A 109 -30.62 0.41 -18.35
N ARG A 110 -30.86 -0.88 -18.56
CA ARG A 110 -31.23 -1.80 -17.49
C ARG A 110 -30.33 -3.02 -17.51
N GLN A 111 -29.72 -3.33 -16.37
CA GLN A 111 -28.94 -4.55 -16.21
C GLN A 111 -29.85 -5.76 -16.39
N ILE A 112 -29.37 -6.78 -17.11
CA ILE A 112 -30.08 -8.06 -17.19
C ILE A 112 -30.22 -8.68 -15.79
N ASP A 113 -31.17 -9.60 -15.63
CA ASP A 113 -31.33 -10.30 -14.37
C ASP A 113 -30.03 -11.05 -13.99
N ARG A 114 -29.65 -10.95 -12.71
CA ARG A 114 -28.47 -11.60 -12.14
C ARG A 114 -28.59 -13.13 -12.12
N ASP A 115 -29.81 -13.66 -12.28
CA ASP A 115 -30.06 -15.09 -12.45
C ASP A 115 -29.78 -15.59 -13.88
N ASN A 116 -29.44 -14.71 -14.83
CA ASN A 116 -29.06 -15.12 -16.19
C ASN A 116 -27.63 -15.67 -16.20
N ILE A 117 -27.50 -16.98 -16.46
CA ILE A 117 -26.25 -17.71 -16.37
C ILE A 117 -25.84 -18.16 -17.78
N GLY A 118 -24.65 -17.79 -18.24
CA GLY A 118 -24.15 -18.21 -19.55
C GLY A 118 -24.22 -19.72 -19.80
N LEU A 119 -24.08 -20.13 -21.08
CA LEU A 119 -24.31 -21.48 -21.63
C LEU A 119 -25.81 -21.84 -21.82
N ASP A 120 -26.53 -21.02 -22.59
CA ASP A 120 -27.91 -21.27 -23.05
C ASP A 120 -28.95 -21.47 -21.92
N HIS A 121 -28.79 -20.78 -20.79
CA HIS A 121 -29.72 -20.89 -19.66
C HIS A 121 -30.36 -19.53 -19.34
N ASP A 122 -31.66 -19.41 -19.60
CA ASP A 122 -32.42 -18.20 -19.31
C ASP A 122 -32.61 -17.98 -17.80
N SER A 123 -32.82 -16.72 -17.40
CA SER A 123 -33.19 -16.39 -16.01
C SER A 123 -34.53 -17.03 -15.65
N ARG A 124 -34.66 -17.54 -14.42
CA ARG A 124 -35.94 -18.02 -13.87
C ARG A 124 -36.91 -16.90 -13.57
N PHE A 125 -36.40 -15.68 -13.38
CA PHE A 125 -37.17 -14.52 -13.00
C PHE A 125 -37.10 -13.39 -14.04
N ASP A 126 -36.97 -13.73 -15.32
CA ASP A 126 -36.92 -12.78 -16.43
C ASP A 126 -38.21 -11.95 -16.53
N ASN A 127 -38.22 -10.85 -15.78
CA ASN A 127 -39.27 -9.85 -15.79
C ASN A 127 -38.68 -8.46 -15.54
N GLU A 128 -39.43 -7.44 -15.95
CA GLU A 128 -38.97 -6.06 -15.94
C GLU A 128 -38.65 -5.50 -14.55
N TYR A 129 -39.12 -6.09 -13.45
CA TYR A 129 -38.79 -5.59 -12.11
C TYR A 129 -37.45 -6.10 -11.60
N ASN A 130 -36.94 -7.20 -12.16
CA ASN A 130 -35.65 -7.78 -11.79
C ASN A 130 -34.49 -7.22 -12.62
N LYS A 131 -34.78 -6.49 -13.70
CA LYS A 131 -33.78 -5.74 -14.47
C LYS A 131 -33.46 -4.42 -13.76
N ALA A 132 -32.34 -4.36 -13.05
CA ALA A 132 -31.95 -3.18 -12.28
C ALA A 132 -31.66 -1.98 -13.20
N PRO A 133 -32.18 -0.76 -12.92
CA PRO A 133 -31.82 0.42 -13.68
C PRO A 133 -30.35 0.79 -13.45
N VAL A 134 -29.64 1.16 -14.52
CA VAL A 134 -28.21 1.53 -14.48
C VAL A 134 -28.04 3.02 -14.75
N LEU A 135 -28.63 3.50 -15.84
CA LEU A 135 -28.48 4.88 -16.34
C LEU A 135 -29.74 5.28 -17.10
N THR A 136 -30.12 6.57 -17.05
CA THR A 136 -31.13 7.16 -17.93
C THR A 136 -30.56 8.37 -18.66
N ILE A 137 -30.56 8.35 -19.99
CA ILE A 137 -30.21 9.50 -20.83
C ILE A 137 -31.50 10.23 -21.17
N PRO A 138 -31.76 11.42 -20.60
CA PRO A 138 -32.97 12.17 -20.91
C PRO A 138 -32.93 12.72 -22.33
N GLY A 139 -34.06 13.21 -22.82
CA GLY A 139 -34.14 13.83 -24.12
C GLY A 139 -35.57 14.24 -24.48
N ASP A 140 -35.71 14.86 -25.64
CA ASP A 140 -37.00 15.36 -26.11
C ASP A 140 -37.53 14.46 -27.24
N TYR A 141 -38.74 13.94 -27.06
CA TYR A 141 -39.48 13.30 -28.14
C TYR A 141 -40.09 14.38 -29.03
N ILE A 142 -39.80 14.34 -30.33
CA ILE A 142 -40.28 15.31 -31.31
C ILE A 142 -40.83 14.60 -32.55
N ASP A 143 -41.80 15.23 -33.20
CA ASP A 143 -42.28 14.82 -34.53
C ASP A 143 -42.52 16.08 -35.36
N PHE A 144 -42.50 15.91 -36.66
CA PHE A 144 -42.71 17.00 -37.61
C PHE A 144 -43.94 16.69 -38.46
N GLN A 145 -44.73 17.72 -38.71
CA GLN A 145 -45.87 17.66 -39.60
C GLN A 145 -45.80 18.80 -40.61
N CYS A 146 -46.53 18.70 -41.72
CA CYS A 146 -46.72 19.85 -42.57
C CYS A 146 -47.68 20.83 -41.87
N GLN A 147 -47.33 22.11 -41.89
CA GLN A 147 -48.19 23.20 -41.45
C GLN A 147 -49.44 23.24 -42.33
N GLU A 148 -50.60 23.04 -41.72
CA GLU A 148 -51.90 23.08 -42.39
C GLU A 148 -52.47 24.51 -42.38
N ASP A 149 -53.17 24.89 -43.45
CA ASP A 149 -53.96 26.13 -43.47
C ASP A 149 -55.32 25.99 -42.77
N ASN A 150 -56.14 27.04 -42.80
CA ASN A 150 -57.46 27.03 -42.16
C ASN A 150 -58.47 26.03 -42.78
N TRP A 151 -58.11 25.34 -43.86
CA TRP A 151 -58.90 24.31 -44.53
C TRP A 151 -58.33 22.90 -44.37
N GLY A 152 -57.20 22.75 -43.67
CA GLY A 152 -56.52 21.46 -43.46
C GLY A 152 -55.59 21.06 -44.61
N ASP A 153 -55.26 21.97 -45.52
CA ASP A 153 -54.35 21.70 -46.63
C ASP A 153 -52.90 22.06 -46.25
N CYS A 154 -51.95 21.19 -46.59
CA CYS A 154 -50.52 21.36 -46.31
C CYS A 154 -49.93 22.57 -47.07
N THR A 155 -49.32 23.51 -46.35
CA THR A 155 -48.80 24.79 -46.86
C THR A 155 -47.36 24.73 -47.38
N ASN A 156 -46.82 23.53 -47.67
CA ASN A 156 -45.42 23.29 -48.06
C ASN A 156 -44.37 23.82 -47.06
N ARG A 157 -44.72 23.88 -45.78
CA ARG A 157 -43.83 24.27 -44.68
C ARG A 157 -43.92 23.24 -43.56
N GLU A 158 -42.79 22.80 -43.04
CA GLU A 158 -42.73 21.89 -41.90
C GLU A 158 -42.88 22.66 -40.58
N GLU A 159 -43.60 22.08 -39.63
CA GLU A 159 -43.69 22.58 -38.26
C GLU A 159 -43.55 21.42 -37.25
N GLU A 160 -43.08 21.74 -36.05
CA GLU A 160 -43.00 20.77 -34.96
C GLU A 160 -44.40 20.48 -34.41
N VAL A 161 -44.68 19.21 -34.16
CA VAL A 161 -45.95 18.74 -33.59
C VAL A 161 -46.07 19.19 -32.13
N THR A 162 -46.97 20.14 -31.85
CA THR A 162 -47.23 20.67 -30.50
C THR A 162 -48.57 20.21 -29.90
N ASP A 163 -49.31 19.33 -30.58
CA ASP A 163 -50.58 18.78 -30.09
C ASP A 163 -50.37 17.95 -28.81
N ARG A 164 -51.08 18.34 -27.74
CA ARG A 164 -51.05 17.66 -26.44
C ARG A 164 -51.68 16.26 -26.46
N ASN A 165 -52.45 15.93 -27.50
CA ASN A 165 -53.02 14.59 -27.66
C ASN A 165 -52.02 13.59 -28.24
N ILE A 166 -50.88 14.06 -28.80
CA ILE A 166 -49.82 13.20 -29.31
C ILE A 166 -48.86 12.88 -28.16
N THR A 167 -48.91 11.62 -27.72
CA THR A 167 -48.08 11.14 -26.61
C THR A 167 -46.64 10.86 -27.06
N TRP A 168 -45.70 10.80 -26.11
CA TRP A 168 -44.26 10.65 -26.40
C TRP A 168 -43.95 9.41 -27.26
N ASP A 169 -44.69 8.32 -27.09
CA ASP A 169 -44.52 7.04 -27.79
C ASP A 169 -45.05 7.06 -29.23
N GLN A 170 -45.79 8.11 -29.61
CA GLN A 170 -46.30 8.33 -30.96
C GLN A 170 -45.35 9.19 -31.81
N LYS A 171 -44.41 9.90 -31.18
CA LYS A 171 -43.46 10.76 -31.86
C LYS A 171 -42.34 9.94 -32.53
N LYS A 172 -41.89 10.38 -33.71
CA LYS A 172 -40.98 9.58 -34.57
C LYS A 172 -39.51 9.80 -34.29
N PHE A 173 -39.15 10.90 -33.63
CA PHE A 173 -37.77 11.27 -33.39
C PHE A 173 -37.52 11.53 -31.90
N PHE A 174 -36.27 11.35 -31.50
CA PHE A 174 -35.79 11.59 -30.14
C PHE A 174 -34.48 12.37 -30.23
N ILE A 175 -34.31 13.40 -29.38
CA ILE A 175 -33.06 14.14 -29.25
C ILE A 175 -32.48 13.83 -27.87
N PRO A 176 -31.41 13.01 -27.77
CA PRO A 176 -30.74 12.72 -26.50
C PRO A 176 -30.02 13.96 -25.94
N LYS A 177 -30.08 14.11 -24.63
CA LYS A 177 -29.35 15.11 -23.83
C LYS A 177 -28.36 14.37 -22.93
N PHE A 178 -27.20 14.03 -23.49
CA PHE A 178 -26.15 13.26 -22.82
C PHE A 178 -25.67 13.94 -21.54
N GLU A 179 -25.50 15.26 -21.56
CA GLU A 179 -25.13 16.09 -20.42
C GLU A 179 -26.11 15.99 -19.23
N GLY A 180 -27.35 15.54 -19.48
CA GLY A 180 -28.37 15.36 -18.44
C GLY A 180 -28.48 13.93 -17.92
N ALA A 181 -27.56 13.03 -18.28
CA ALA A 181 -27.67 11.62 -17.94
C ALA A 181 -27.74 11.41 -16.41
N GLN A 182 -28.69 10.57 -15.99
CA GLN A 182 -28.95 10.25 -14.59
C GLN A 182 -28.46 8.85 -14.27
N ILE A 183 -27.40 8.75 -13.47
CA ILE A 183 -26.81 7.48 -13.04
C ILE A 183 -27.64 6.93 -11.88
N ALA A 184 -28.16 5.72 -12.04
CA ALA A 184 -28.97 5.03 -11.03
C ALA A 184 -28.19 3.92 -10.32
N GLU A 185 -27.13 3.40 -10.96
CA GLU A 185 -26.23 2.45 -10.33
C GLU A 185 -25.35 3.12 -9.27
N GLU A 186 -24.81 2.28 -8.38
CA GLU A 186 -23.79 2.67 -7.42
C GLU A 186 -22.57 1.80 -7.67
N ASN A 187 -21.41 2.43 -7.84
CA ASN A 187 -20.13 1.77 -7.95
C ASN A 187 -19.30 1.97 -6.68
N TYR A 188 -18.21 1.22 -6.53
CA TYR A 188 -17.33 1.36 -5.37
C TYR A 188 -16.76 2.78 -5.27
N THR A 189 -16.44 3.40 -6.42
CA THR A 189 -15.92 4.77 -6.54
C THR A 189 -16.94 5.79 -6.01
N ASP A 190 -18.22 5.60 -6.27
CA ASP A 190 -19.29 6.49 -5.78
C ASP A 190 -19.43 6.43 -4.25
N LEU A 191 -19.28 5.22 -3.68
CA LEU A 191 -19.41 4.97 -2.24
C LEU A 191 -18.27 5.58 -1.42
N VAL A 192 -17.04 5.59 -1.94
CA VAL A 192 -15.85 6.08 -1.22
C VAL A 192 -15.56 7.56 -1.50
N THR A 193 -15.94 8.08 -2.67
CA THR A 193 -15.53 9.41 -3.14
C THR A 193 -16.65 10.44 -3.15
N PHE A 194 -17.79 10.16 -3.80
CA PHE A 194 -18.72 11.22 -4.22
C PHE A 194 -19.94 11.39 -3.31
N LYS A 195 -20.57 10.29 -2.89
CA LYS A 195 -22.00 10.30 -2.48
C LYS A 195 -22.35 11.10 -1.23
N GLN A 196 -21.38 11.39 -0.36
CA GLN A 196 -21.60 12.17 0.87
C GLN A 196 -20.64 13.35 1.03
N CYS A 197 -19.58 13.39 0.20
CA CYS A 197 -18.49 14.32 0.39
C CYS A 197 -18.47 15.47 -0.59
N THR A 198 -19.31 15.45 -1.63
CA THR A 198 -19.30 16.44 -2.69
C THR A 198 -20.72 16.84 -3.08
N THR A 199 -20.87 18.05 -3.58
CA THR A 199 -22.12 18.57 -4.17
C THR A 199 -21.78 19.18 -5.52
N GLU A 200 -22.57 18.87 -6.54
CA GLU A 200 -22.41 19.45 -7.88
C GLU A 200 -22.80 20.93 -7.86
N THR A 201 -21.90 21.81 -8.31
CA THR A 201 -22.07 23.27 -8.22
C THR A 201 -22.61 23.93 -9.47
N GLU A 202 -22.55 23.23 -10.59
CA GLU A 202 -22.99 23.69 -11.90
C GLU A 202 -23.52 22.51 -12.73
N SER A 203 -24.22 22.80 -13.82
CA SER A 203 -24.75 21.74 -14.68
C SER A 203 -23.61 21.06 -15.43
N ALA A 204 -23.64 19.73 -15.50
CA ALA A 204 -22.65 18.97 -16.25
C ALA A 204 -22.63 19.36 -17.75
N HIS A 205 -21.48 19.18 -18.38
CA HIS A 205 -21.24 19.55 -19.77
C HIS A 205 -20.58 18.42 -20.55
N LEU A 206 -20.78 18.37 -21.87
CA LEU A 206 -20.08 17.40 -22.72
C LEU A 206 -18.63 17.81 -22.94
N VAL A 207 -17.71 16.87 -22.77
CA VAL A 207 -16.28 17.10 -23.00
C VAL A 207 -16.03 17.33 -24.49
N LYS A 208 -15.47 18.48 -24.84
CA LYS A 208 -15.13 18.83 -26.22
C LYS A 208 -13.62 18.90 -26.39
N ASP A 209 -13.08 18.06 -27.27
CA ASP A 209 -11.64 18.00 -27.53
C ASP A 209 -11.36 17.67 -29.01
N GLY A 210 -10.81 18.65 -29.72
CA GLY A 210 -10.57 18.57 -31.17
C GLY A 210 -11.87 18.33 -31.95
N ASN A 211 -11.98 17.17 -32.60
CA ASN A 211 -13.16 16.74 -33.36
C ASN A 211 -14.20 15.99 -32.50
N TRP A 212 -13.91 15.75 -31.23
CA TRP A 212 -14.83 15.08 -30.30
C TRP A 212 -15.82 16.10 -29.74
N GLU A 213 -17.10 15.91 -30.04
CA GLU A 213 -18.21 16.74 -29.54
C GLU A 213 -18.76 16.24 -28.18
N GLY A 214 -18.11 15.25 -27.57
CA GLY A 214 -18.49 14.65 -26.29
C GLY A 214 -19.39 13.42 -26.37
N TYR A 215 -19.79 13.00 -27.56
CA TYR A 215 -20.59 11.77 -27.76
C TYR A 215 -20.35 11.11 -29.12
N GLU A 216 -20.58 9.80 -29.18
CA GLU A 216 -20.69 8.97 -30.38
C GLU A 216 -21.93 8.09 -30.25
N MET A 217 -22.88 8.25 -31.18
CA MET A 217 -24.07 7.41 -31.25
C MET A 217 -24.20 6.83 -32.66
N ASP A 218 -23.68 5.62 -32.86
CA ASP A 218 -23.80 4.84 -34.10
C ASP A 218 -24.66 3.60 -33.82
N LEU A 219 -25.97 3.78 -33.94
CA LEU A 219 -26.97 2.74 -33.66
C LEU A 219 -26.80 1.51 -34.57
N ALA A 220 -26.39 1.70 -35.82
CA ALA A 220 -26.19 0.59 -36.76
C ALA A 220 -25.04 -0.32 -36.30
N LYS A 221 -23.96 0.27 -35.76
CA LYS A 221 -22.85 -0.47 -35.14
C LYS A 221 -23.10 -0.82 -33.67
N GLY A 222 -24.23 -0.40 -33.09
CA GLY A 222 -24.55 -0.64 -31.69
C GLY A 222 -23.58 0.06 -30.73
N VAL A 223 -23.15 1.28 -31.06
CA VAL A 223 -22.22 2.09 -30.25
C VAL A 223 -22.95 3.30 -29.69
N LEU A 224 -22.80 3.50 -28.39
CA LEU A 224 -23.29 4.66 -27.64
C LEU A 224 -22.25 5.00 -26.57
N ASN A 225 -21.35 5.92 -26.89
CA ASN A 225 -20.32 6.41 -25.99
C ASN A 225 -20.51 7.91 -25.76
N PHE A 226 -20.24 8.41 -24.56
CA PHE A 226 -20.26 9.85 -24.28
C PHE A 226 -19.42 10.16 -23.05
N GLU A 227 -18.97 11.40 -22.97
CA GLU A 227 -18.07 11.88 -21.93
C GLU A 227 -18.58 13.19 -21.33
N ILE A 228 -18.73 13.20 -20.01
CA ILE A 228 -19.35 14.28 -19.25
C ILE A 228 -18.32 14.87 -18.28
N GLU A 229 -18.24 16.19 -18.23
CA GLU A 229 -17.50 16.96 -17.25
C GLU A 229 -18.44 17.39 -16.11
N HIS A 230 -18.03 17.10 -14.88
CA HIS A 230 -18.73 17.49 -13.66
C HIS A 230 -17.87 18.41 -12.81
N THR A 231 -18.47 19.45 -12.24
CA THR A 231 -17.81 20.31 -11.26
C THR A 231 -18.45 20.17 -9.89
N TYR A 232 -17.60 19.87 -8.92
CA TYR A 232 -17.97 19.59 -7.55
C TYR A 232 -17.38 20.60 -6.58
N GLN A 233 -18.08 20.76 -5.46
CA GLN A 233 -17.57 21.35 -4.24
C GLN A 233 -17.65 20.33 -3.10
N ALA A 234 -16.57 20.20 -2.33
CA ALA A 234 -16.52 19.35 -1.16
C ALA A 234 -17.48 19.86 -0.07
N ASN A 235 -18.18 18.93 0.59
CA ASN A 235 -19.05 19.22 1.72
C ASN A 235 -18.21 19.48 2.99
N PRO A 236 -18.62 20.39 3.89
CA PRO A 236 -17.89 20.69 5.14
C PRO A 236 -17.56 19.47 6.00
N ALA A 237 -18.42 18.46 6.01
CA ALA A 237 -18.21 17.20 6.72
C ALA A 237 -17.00 16.39 6.19
N CYS A 238 -16.55 16.65 4.96
CA CYS A 238 -15.43 15.96 4.32
C CYS A 238 -14.23 16.88 4.02
N PHE A 239 -14.17 18.09 4.59
CA PHE A 239 -13.02 18.99 4.39
C PHE A 239 -11.70 18.32 4.80
N GLY A 240 -11.70 17.48 5.84
CA GLY A 240 -10.51 16.70 6.25
C GLY A 240 -9.91 15.85 5.12
N LYS A 241 -10.73 15.40 4.15
CA LYS A 241 -10.28 14.59 3.00
C LYS A 241 -9.72 15.44 1.85
N PHE A 242 -10.29 16.62 1.60
CA PHE A 242 -9.97 17.44 0.41
C PHE A 242 -9.08 18.67 0.70
N PHE A 243 -9.11 19.24 1.91
CA PHE A 243 -8.48 20.53 2.21
C PHE A 243 -6.96 20.50 1.99
N LYS A 244 -6.24 19.46 2.44
CA LYS A 244 -4.76 19.34 2.33
C LYS A 244 -3.99 20.67 2.54
N GLY A 245 -4.46 21.55 3.43
CA GLY A 245 -3.86 22.85 3.73
C GLY A 245 -4.24 24.04 2.83
N SER A 246 -5.14 23.87 1.85
CA SER A 246 -5.67 24.95 1.00
C SER A 246 -7.18 24.83 0.77
N PHE A 247 -7.91 25.94 0.91
CA PHE A 247 -9.33 26.01 0.57
C PHE A 247 -9.57 25.87 -0.94
N ASP A 248 -8.56 26.15 -1.76
CA ASP A 248 -8.63 26.02 -3.22
C ASP A 248 -8.84 24.55 -3.65
N ASN A 249 -8.50 23.59 -2.79
CA ASN A 249 -8.65 22.16 -3.07
C ASN A 249 -10.10 21.66 -2.88
N LEU A 250 -10.99 22.49 -2.34
CA LEU A 250 -12.38 22.10 -2.03
C LEU A 250 -13.33 22.24 -3.22
N SER A 251 -12.85 22.69 -4.36
CA SER A 251 -13.61 22.71 -5.61
C SER A 251 -12.76 22.11 -6.73
N PHE A 252 -13.37 21.25 -7.53
CA PHE A 252 -12.67 20.53 -8.59
C PHE A 252 -13.63 20.12 -9.69
N THR A 253 -13.05 19.86 -10.86
CA THR A 253 -13.75 19.33 -12.02
C THR A 253 -13.22 17.92 -12.30
N THR A 254 -14.07 16.99 -12.73
CA THR A 254 -13.64 15.66 -13.17
C THR A 254 -14.47 15.23 -14.37
N THR A 255 -13.87 14.48 -15.30
CA THR A 255 -14.63 13.89 -16.41
C THR A 255 -15.08 12.47 -16.10
N GLU A 256 -16.09 12.00 -16.80
CA GLU A 256 -16.62 10.66 -16.73
C GLU A 256 -16.94 10.15 -18.13
N TYR A 257 -16.32 9.04 -18.51
CA TYR A 257 -16.55 8.38 -19.79
C TYR A 257 -17.48 7.17 -19.61
N ILE A 258 -18.59 7.17 -20.34
CA ILE A 258 -19.56 6.08 -20.36
C ILE A 258 -19.48 5.39 -21.73
N SER A 259 -19.24 4.09 -21.72
CA SER A 259 -19.17 3.26 -22.92
C SER A 259 -20.25 2.21 -22.94
N VAL A 260 -21.03 2.17 -24.03
CA VAL A 260 -22.11 1.21 -24.23
C VAL A 260 -21.99 0.65 -25.63
N VAL A 261 -21.61 -0.61 -25.73
CA VAL A 261 -21.32 -1.24 -27.03
C VAL A 261 -22.02 -2.59 -27.10
N ALA A 262 -22.65 -2.86 -28.24
CA ALA A 262 -23.38 -4.09 -28.46
C ALA A 262 -22.47 -5.32 -28.32
N LEU A 263 -22.92 -6.30 -27.53
CA LEU A 263 -22.09 -7.45 -27.14
C LEU A 263 -21.70 -8.29 -28.35
N ASP A 264 -22.56 -8.43 -29.35
CA ASP A 264 -22.30 -9.16 -30.60
C ASP A 264 -21.22 -8.52 -31.50
N GLN A 265 -20.85 -7.27 -31.23
CA GLN A 265 -19.77 -6.55 -31.90
C GLN A 265 -18.44 -6.67 -31.13
N LEU A 266 -18.50 -6.93 -29.82
CA LEU A 266 -17.33 -7.06 -28.96
C LEU A 266 -16.88 -8.53 -28.78
N ALA A 267 -17.82 -9.41 -28.52
CA ALA A 267 -17.56 -10.81 -28.18
C ALA A 267 -17.13 -11.61 -29.40
N SER A 268 -16.12 -12.46 -29.24
CA SER A 268 -15.64 -13.30 -30.33
C SER A 268 -16.62 -14.46 -30.55
N LYS A 269 -17.01 -14.69 -31.81
CA LYS A 269 -17.93 -15.77 -32.17
C LYS A 269 -17.39 -17.18 -31.90
N ASP A 270 -16.07 -17.31 -31.80
CA ASP A 270 -15.36 -18.58 -31.62
C ASP A 270 -14.66 -18.70 -30.25
N PHE A 271 -14.98 -17.80 -29.31
CA PHE A 271 -14.51 -17.89 -27.93
C PHE A 271 -15.03 -19.17 -27.27
N VAL A 272 -14.16 -19.83 -26.50
CA VAL A 272 -14.50 -21.06 -25.78
C VAL A 272 -14.47 -20.75 -24.30
N THR A 273 -15.64 -20.74 -23.66
CA THR A 273 -15.78 -20.54 -22.22
C THR A 273 -15.04 -21.63 -21.43
N ILE A 274 -14.28 -21.23 -20.42
CA ILE A 274 -13.54 -22.15 -19.53
C ILE A 274 -14.17 -22.11 -18.13
N PRO A 275 -14.86 -23.18 -17.70
CA PRO A 275 -15.26 -23.33 -16.30
C PRO A 275 -14.02 -23.33 -15.41
N TYR A 276 -14.06 -22.60 -14.31
CA TYR A 276 -12.92 -22.39 -13.42
C TYR A 276 -13.30 -22.73 -11.98
N SER A 277 -12.80 -23.85 -11.47
CA SER A 277 -13.18 -24.33 -10.13
C SER A 277 -12.40 -23.63 -9.00
N GLU A 278 -12.87 -23.80 -7.75
CA GLU A 278 -12.11 -23.30 -6.59
C GLU A 278 -10.74 -23.98 -6.43
N ASP A 279 -10.60 -25.27 -6.78
CA ASP A 279 -9.31 -25.98 -6.77
C ASP A 279 -8.31 -25.37 -7.77
N GLU A 280 -8.80 -24.95 -8.94
CA GLU A 280 -8.00 -24.26 -9.96
C GLU A 280 -7.66 -22.83 -9.54
N ASN A 281 -8.63 -22.12 -8.95
CA ASN A 281 -8.46 -20.79 -8.37
C ASN A 281 -7.45 -20.74 -7.24
N GLY A 282 -7.30 -21.83 -6.47
CA GLY A 282 -6.27 -21.97 -5.45
C GLY A 282 -4.86 -22.30 -5.97
N THR A 283 -4.67 -22.47 -7.29
CA THR A 283 -3.38 -22.87 -7.88
C THR A 283 -2.86 -21.87 -8.92
N PHE A 284 -3.69 -21.50 -9.91
CA PHE A 284 -3.33 -20.54 -10.96
C PHE A 284 -4.24 -19.32 -10.87
N GLY A 285 -3.74 -18.18 -10.38
CA GLY A 285 -4.56 -17.00 -10.07
C GLY A 285 -5.05 -16.22 -11.28
N PHE A 286 -6.31 -16.43 -11.66
CA PHE A 286 -7.02 -15.63 -12.66
C PHE A 286 -8.22 -14.91 -12.05
N PHE A 287 -8.54 -13.72 -12.58
CA PHE A 287 -9.84 -13.11 -12.35
C PHE A 287 -10.93 -14.02 -12.87
N ARG A 288 -12.09 -13.98 -12.23
CA ARG A 288 -13.21 -14.84 -12.57
C ARG A 288 -14.50 -14.06 -12.65
N THR A 289 -15.36 -14.52 -13.53
CA THR A 289 -16.76 -14.10 -13.58
C THR A 289 -17.58 -15.14 -12.83
N GLN A 290 -18.33 -14.72 -11.81
CA GLN A 290 -19.09 -15.61 -10.91
C GLN A 290 -20.59 -15.33 -10.96
N HIS A 291 -21.39 -16.40 -10.95
CA HIS A 291 -22.86 -16.36 -10.86
C HIS A 291 -23.35 -17.30 -9.78
N GLU A 292 -24.21 -16.80 -8.89
CA GLU A 292 -24.83 -17.60 -7.83
C GLU A 292 -26.23 -18.06 -8.26
N TYR A 293 -26.44 -19.38 -8.29
CA TYR A 293 -27.73 -19.98 -8.63
C TYR A 293 -28.37 -20.58 -7.38
N ARG A 294 -29.63 -20.24 -7.11
CA ARG A 294 -30.48 -21.01 -6.18
C ARG A 294 -31.07 -22.18 -6.94
N ASP A 295 -31.21 -23.35 -6.34
CA ASP A 295 -31.83 -24.45 -7.06
C ASP A 295 -33.32 -24.17 -7.44
N GLY A 296 -33.89 -24.99 -8.32
CA GLY A 296 -35.28 -24.81 -8.77
C GLY A 296 -36.34 -25.08 -7.69
N ASN A 297 -35.93 -25.39 -6.46
CA ASN A 297 -36.85 -25.71 -5.37
C ASN A 297 -37.27 -24.46 -4.55
N ASN A 298 -36.68 -23.29 -4.85
CA ASN A 298 -36.90 -22.00 -4.19
C ASN A 298 -36.47 -21.94 -2.70
N ALA A 299 -35.58 -22.83 -2.25
CA ALA A 299 -35.02 -22.79 -0.89
C ALA A 299 -34.13 -21.57 -0.70
N ASP A 300 -34.12 -21.06 0.55
CA ASP A 300 -33.33 -19.90 0.91
C ASP A 300 -31.91 -20.30 1.35
N GLY A 301 -30.91 -19.61 0.80
CA GLY A 301 -29.58 -19.43 1.37
C GLY A 301 -28.67 -20.66 1.55
N LYS A 302 -29.06 -21.87 1.14
CA LYS A 302 -28.21 -23.08 1.29
C LYS A 302 -28.27 -24.11 0.16
N ASP A 303 -29.35 -24.14 -0.62
CA ASP A 303 -29.50 -25.09 -1.73
C ASP A 303 -29.36 -24.35 -3.07
N GLY A 304 -28.21 -24.51 -3.72
CA GLY A 304 -27.80 -23.76 -4.90
C GLY A 304 -26.39 -24.12 -5.36
N TYR A 305 -25.94 -23.58 -6.50
CA TYR A 305 -24.57 -23.78 -6.98
C TYR A 305 -24.01 -22.50 -7.59
N VAL A 306 -22.68 -22.37 -7.57
CA VAL A 306 -21.97 -21.21 -8.12
C VAL A 306 -21.33 -21.61 -9.45
N ARG A 307 -21.54 -20.83 -10.51
CA ARG A 307 -20.81 -20.97 -11.79
C ARG A 307 -19.71 -19.93 -11.86
N GLN A 308 -18.52 -20.36 -12.26
CA GLN A 308 -17.33 -19.53 -12.36
C GLN A 308 -16.66 -19.76 -13.71
N TYR A 309 -16.29 -18.67 -14.37
CA TYR A 309 -15.57 -18.67 -15.63
C TYR A 309 -14.24 -17.94 -15.50
N LEU A 310 -13.20 -18.50 -16.11
CA LEU A 310 -11.87 -17.89 -16.16
C LEU A 310 -11.92 -16.64 -17.05
N ASN A 311 -11.40 -15.51 -16.57
CA ASN A 311 -11.35 -14.28 -17.37
C ASN A 311 -10.08 -14.24 -18.21
N HIS A 312 -10.19 -14.27 -19.54
CA HIS A 312 -9.05 -14.14 -20.45
C HIS A 312 -9.47 -13.61 -21.83
N PHE A 313 -8.53 -13.05 -22.59
CA PHE A 313 -8.78 -12.74 -24.00
C PHE A 313 -8.93 -14.03 -24.82
N ASN A 314 -9.68 -13.96 -25.93
CA ASN A 314 -9.77 -15.08 -26.86
C ASN A 314 -8.37 -15.48 -27.39
N PRO A 315 -7.88 -16.70 -27.08
CA PRO A 315 -6.54 -17.16 -27.50
C PRO A 315 -6.40 -17.32 -29.02
N LYS A 316 -7.52 -17.34 -29.76
CA LYS A 316 -7.53 -17.46 -31.23
C LYS A 316 -7.35 -16.12 -31.95
N LYS A 317 -7.32 -14.98 -31.23
CA LYS A 317 -7.02 -13.69 -31.83
C LYS A 317 -5.59 -13.70 -32.40
N GLU A 318 -5.40 -13.08 -33.56
CA GLU A 318 -4.06 -12.91 -34.13
C GLU A 318 -3.15 -12.09 -33.21
N ALA A 319 -3.71 -11.02 -32.63
CA ALA A 319 -3.02 -10.13 -31.70
C ALA A 319 -4.00 -9.38 -30.79
N ILE A 320 -3.49 -8.93 -29.64
CA ILE A 320 -4.15 -7.98 -28.75
C ILE A 320 -3.44 -6.64 -28.94
N THR A 321 -4.15 -5.63 -29.44
CA THR A 321 -3.56 -4.30 -29.70
C THR A 321 -3.91 -3.35 -28.56
N TYR A 322 -2.88 -2.82 -27.90
CA TYR A 322 -2.98 -1.74 -26.93
C TYR A 322 -2.70 -0.40 -27.61
N PHE A 323 -3.66 0.52 -27.51
CA PHE A 323 -3.55 1.88 -28.02
C PHE A 323 -2.91 2.80 -26.98
N LEU A 324 -1.74 3.34 -27.30
CA LEU A 324 -1.01 4.30 -26.48
C LEU A 324 -1.66 5.68 -26.62
N SER A 325 -1.97 6.31 -25.50
CA SER A 325 -2.34 7.73 -25.43
C SER A 325 -1.35 8.62 -26.21
N ASN A 326 -1.86 9.71 -26.80
CA ASN A 326 -1.09 10.48 -27.78
C ASN A 326 0.13 11.20 -27.16
N ASN A 327 0.11 11.52 -25.86
CA ASN A 327 1.21 12.17 -25.15
C ASN A 327 2.46 11.27 -25.00
N PHE A 328 2.38 9.95 -25.18
CA PHE A 328 3.57 9.08 -25.28
C PHE A 328 4.55 9.52 -26.37
N PHE A 329 4.05 10.14 -27.43
CA PHE A 329 4.83 10.54 -28.60
C PHE A 329 5.40 11.96 -28.50
N GLU A 330 5.19 12.63 -27.36
CA GLU A 330 5.85 13.90 -27.05
C GLU A 330 7.33 13.66 -26.72
N PRO A 331 8.26 14.55 -27.14
CA PRO A 331 9.71 14.35 -26.91
C PRO A 331 10.10 14.12 -25.44
N LYS A 332 9.39 14.75 -24.49
CA LYS A 332 9.63 14.61 -23.05
C LYS A 332 9.31 13.20 -22.51
N ASN A 333 8.44 12.46 -23.20
CA ASN A 333 7.91 11.15 -22.78
C ASN A 333 8.59 9.96 -23.49
N GLN A 334 9.60 10.24 -24.33
CA GLN A 334 10.36 9.22 -25.03
C GLN A 334 10.90 8.08 -24.13
N PRO A 335 11.42 8.34 -22.91
CA PRO A 335 11.86 7.26 -22.01
C PRO A 335 10.74 6.26 -21.68
N PHE A 336 9.52 6.74 -21.48
CA PHE A 336 8.36 5.90 -21.12
C PHE A 336 7.79 5.17 -22.34
N LEU A 337 7.83 5.78 -23.52
CA LEU A 337 7.48 5.12 -24.77
C LEU A 337 8.44 3.95 -25.06
N ASP A 338 9.74 4.15 -24.84
CA ASP A 338 10.73 3.09 -25.06
C ASP A 338 10.65 2.01 -23.97
N ALA A 339 10.34 2.37 -22.73
CA ALA A 339 9.98 1.42 -21.67
C ALA A 339 8.80 0.53 -22.08
N ALA A 340 7.72 1.11 -22.62
CA ALA A 340 6.54 0.36 -23.07
C ALA A 340 6.86 -0.62 -24.20
N LYS A 341 7.67 -0.20 -25.19
CA LYS A 341 8.13 -1.07 -26.28
C LYS A 341 9.00 -2.21 -25.76
N GLN A 342 9.89 -1.93 -24.82
CA GLN A 342 10.74 -2.95 -24.18
C GLN A 342 9.88 -3.99 -23.46
N SER A 343 8.92 -3.58 -22.62
CA SER A 343 8.03 -4.50 -21.88
C SER A 343 7.22 -5.38 -22.83
N ILE A 344 6.60 -4.83 -23.88
CA ILE A 344 5.83 -5.62 -24.85
C ILE A 344 6.71 -6.58 -25.64
N THR A 345 7.90 -6.15 -26.04
CA THR A 345 8.85 -7.04 -26.74
C THR A 345 9.28 -8.19 -25.84
N ALA A 346 9.57 -7.91 -24.57
CA ALA A 346 9.93 -8.90 -23.57
C ALA A 346 8.82 -9.94 -23.40
N ILE A 347 7.58 -9.49 -23.17
CA ILE A 347 6.41 -10.37 -22.98
C ILE A 347 6.19 -11.26 -24.20
N ASN A 348 6.29 -10.73 -25.42
CA ASN A 348 6.12 -11.53 -26.64
C ASN A 348 7.21 -12.60 -26.81
N ILE A 349 8.47 -12.29 -26.46
CA ILE A 349 9.56 -13.26 -26.45
C ILE A 349 9.30 -14.34 -25.40
N GLN A 350 8.90 -13.94 -24.20
CA GLN A 350 8.56 -14.86 -23.12
C GLN A 350 7.42 -15.79 -23.50
N ASN A 351 6.32 -15.23 -23.99
CA ASN A 351 5.17 -15.98 -24.48
C ASN A 351 5.58 -17.06 -25.50
N LYS A 352 6.41 -16.70 -26.49
CA LYS A 352 6.87 -17.63 -27.51
C LYS A 352 7.78 -18.73 -26.95
N LEU A 353 8.75 -18.37 -26.11
CA LEU A 353 9.71 -19.32 -25.54
C LEU A 353 9.09 -20.26 -24.51
N PHE A 354 8.04 -19.80 -23.83
CA PHE A 354 7.31 -20.55 -22.81
C PHE A 354 6.02 -21.19 -23.34
N GLU A 355 5.72 -21.05 -24.64
CA GLU A 355 4.56 -21.65 -25.29
C GLU A 355 3.24 -21.36 -24.55
N THR A 356 3.03 -20.12 -24.10
CA THR A 356 1.89 -19.81 -23.22
C THR A 356 0.54 -19.83 -23.94
N GLY A 357 0.53 -19.75 -25.27
CA GLY A 357 -0.70 -19.66 -26.08
C GLY A 357 -1.36 -18.28 -26.07
N LEU A 358 -0.78 -17.30 -25.35
CA LEU A 358 -1.23 -15.91 -25.37
C LEU A 358 -1.08 -15.33 -26.79
N PRO A 359 -2.06 -14.56 -27.31
CA PRO A 359 -1.89 -13.83 -28.57
C PRO A 359 -0.74 -12.81 -28.52
N GLU A 360 -0.17 -12.48 -29.69
CA GLU A 360 0.87 -11.44 -29.75
C GLU A 360 0.33 -10.09 -29.26
N LEU A 361 1.10 -9.40 -28.40
CA LEU A 361 0.76 -8.04 -27.96
C LEU A 361 1.33 -7.02 -28.93
N LYS A 362 0.51 -6.05 -29.35
CA LYS A 362 0.92 -4.96 -30.28
C LYS A 362 0.64 -3.60 -29.68
N LEU A 363 1.51 -2.64 -29.96
CA LEU A 363 1.32 -1.23 -29.61
C LEU A 363 0.93 -0.42 -30.85
N ALA A 364 -0.04 0.48 -30.69
CA ALA A 364 -0.43 1.44 -31.72
C ALA A 364 -0.74 2.80 -31.09
N GLN A 365 -0.63 3.89 -31.84
CA GLN A 365 -1.05 5.21 -31.34
C GLN A 365 -2.59 5.32 -31.32
N ALA A 366 -3.15 5.87 -30.24
CA ALA A 366 -4.59 6.02 -30.05
C ALA A 366 -5.26 6.85 -31.16
N ASN A 367 -4.65 7.98 -31.55
CA ASN A 367 -5.25 8.96 -32.45
C ASN A 367 -6.60 9.44 -31.91
N GLU A 368 -7.71 9.16 -32.61
CA GLU A 368 -9.08 9.54 -32.20
C GLU A 368 -9.73 8.52 -31.23
N ARG A 369 -9.07 7.40 -30.92
CA ARG A 369 -9.60 6.40 -29.99
C ARG A 369 -9.49 6.90 -28.56
N ARG A 370 -10.63 7.05 -27.90
CA ARG A 370 -10.72 7.58 -26.54
C ARG A 370 -10.36 6.53 -25.48
N HIS A 371 -9.74 6.98 -24.40
CA HIS A 371 -9.70 6.22 -23.16
C HIS A 371 -11.15 6.00 -22.70
N GLY A 372 -11.50 4.83 -22.18
CA GLY A 372 -12.89 4.54 -21.81
C GLY A 372 -13.66 3.65 -22.80
N ASP A 373 -13.25 3.61 -24.06
CA ASP A 373 -14.01 2.90 -25.10
C ASP A 373 -13.80 1.37 -25.04
N LEU A 374 -14.88 0.62 -24.81
CA LEU A 374 -14.88 -0.85 -24.72
C LEU A 374 -14.39 -1.57 -25.98
N ARG A 375 -14.30 -0.88 -27.12
CA ARG A 375 -13.80 -1.45 -28.38
C ARG A 375 -12.28 -1.59 -28.42
N TYR A 376 -11.56 -0.88 -27.55
CA TYR A 376 -10.11 -0.72 -27.67
C TYR A 376 -9.41 -0.90 -26.32
N SER A 377 -8.47 -1.84 -26.26
CA SER A 377 -7.52 -1.89 -25.15
C SER A 377 -6.56 -0.70 -25.23
N ASN A 378 -6.22 -0.08 -24.11
CA ASN A 378 -5.41 1.13 -24.09
C ASN A 378 -4.33 1.11 -23.00
N ILE A 379 -3.26 1.87 -23.24
CA ILE A 379 -2.27 2.24 -22.22
C ILE A 379 -2.24 3.77 -22.17
N THR A 380 -2.62 4.34 -21.04
CA THR A 380 -2.69 5.78 -20.81
C THR A 380 -1.49 6.23 -20.00
N LEU A 381 -0.81 7.28 -20.46
CA LEU A 381 0.30 7.90 -19.76
C LEU A 381 -0.21 9.13 -19.01
N PHE A 382 0.04 9.16 -17.71
CA PHE A 382 -0.10 10.34 -16.88
C PHE A 382 1.29 10.90 -16.59
N ASP A 383 1.63 11.96 -17.32
CA ASP A 383 2.93 12.65 -17.29
C ASP A 383 2.88 13.96 -16.50
N GLU A 384 1.76 14.24 -15.83
CA GLU A 384 1.63 15.29 -14.83
C GLU A 384 1.54 14.70 -13.41
N PRO A 385 2.23 15.31 -12.42
CA PRO A 385 2.25 14.79 -11.06
C PRO A 385 0.86 14.90 -10.42
N LEU A 386 0.36 13.81 -9.86
CA LEU A 386 -0.91 13.77 -9.11
C LEU A 386 -0.62 13.50 -7.64
N ASP A 387 -1.31 14.18 -6.72
CA ASP A 387 -1.10 13.98 -5.27
C ASP A 387 -1.85 12.74 -4.74
N ASN A 388 -2.13 11.77 -5.62
CA ASN A 388 -2.81 10.50 -5.34
C ASN A 388 -1.87 9.34 -5.03
N GLY A 389 -0.55 9.47 -5.28
CA GLY A 389 0.44 8.45 -4.95
C GLY A 389 0.38 7.15 -5.77
N LEU A 390 -0.39 7.11 -6.87
CA LEU A 390 -0.50 5.94 -7.76
C LEU A 390 0.72 5.82 -8.69
N ALA A 391 1.08 4.59 -9.02
CA ALA A 391 2.10 4.22 -10.00
C ALA A 391 1.50 3.52 -11.22
N GLY A 392 0.53 2.62 -10.99
CA GLY A 392 -0.13 1.81 -12.01
C GLY A 392 -1.57 1.45 -11.64
N TYR A 393 -2.39 1.20 -12.65
CA TYR A 393 -3.74 0.63 -12.53
C TYR A 393 -4.10 -0.18 -13.78
N GLY A 394 -4.53 -1.43 -13.61
CA GLY A 394 -4.70 -2.39 -14.71
C GLY A 394 -6.06 -3.08 -14.78
N PRO A 395 -7.20 -2.40 -14.94
CA PRO A 395 -8.51 -3.05 -15.00
C PRO A 395 -8.76 -3.74 -16.35
N SER A 396 -9.69 -4.70 -16.36
CA SER A 396 -10.21 -5.30 -17.58
C SER A 396 -11.73 -5.32 -17.59
N ALA A 397 -12.32 -5.32 -18.78
CA ALA A 397 -13.75 -5.52 -18.99
C ALA A 397 -13.96 -6.92 -19.60
N ALA A 398 -14.56 -7.81 -18.82
CA ALA A 398 -14.91 -9.15 -19.25
C ALA A 398 -16.41 -9.25 -19.56
N ASN A 399 -16.76 -10.07 -20.55
CA ASN A 399 -18.13 -10.47 -20.83
C ASN A 399 -18.67 -11.27 -19.64
N PRO A 400 -19.67 -10.76 -18.89
CA PRO A 400 -20.21 -11.43 -17.72
C PRO A 400 -20.82 -12.81 -18.00
N LEU A 401 -21.13 -13.19 -19.24
CA LEU A 401 -21.69 -14.52 -19.55
C LEU A 401 -20.62 -15.57 -19.87
N THR A 402 -19.41 -15.16 -20.29
CA THR A 402 -18.40 -16.09 -20.82
C THR A 402 -17.04 -15.98 -20.15
N GLY A 403 -16.73 -14.87 -19.48
CA GLY A 403 -15.38 -14.54 -19.02
C GLY A 403 -14.46 -14.00 -20.12
N GLU A 404 -14.93 -13.83 -21.36
CA GLU A 404 -14.08 -13.25 -22.42
C GLU A 404 -13.71 -11.81 -22.07
N ILE A 405 -12.42 -11.51 -21.92
CA ILE A 405 -11.93 -10.13 -21.85
C ILE A 405 -12.06 -9.51 -23.23
N VAL A 406 -12.86 -8.44 -23.32
CA VAL A 406 -13.07 -7.69 -24.57
C VAL A 406 -12.19 -6.45 -24.66
N SER A 407 -11.82 -5.87 -23.51
CA SER A 407 -10.94 -4.70 -23.42
C SER A 407 -10.12 -4.75 -22.13
N GLY A 408 -8.82 -4.43 -22.24
CA GLY A 408 -7.91 -4.23 -21.11
C GLY A 408 -7.39 -2.80 -21.07
N ARG A 409 -7.27 -2.20 -19.89
CA ARG A 409 -6.74 -0.85 -19.74
C ARG A 409 -5.58 -0.84 -18.78
N VAL A 410 -4.58 -0.02 -19.09
CA VAL A 410 -3.46 0.23 -18.19
C VAL A 410 -3.24 1.72 -18.08
N ASP A 411 -3.25 2.21 -16.86
CA ASP A 411 -2.98 3.60 -16.54
C ASP A 411 -1.62 3.69 -15.84
N GLN A 412 -0.70 4.49 -16.38
CA GLN A 412 0.68 4.60 -15.91
C GLN A 412 1.02 6.01 -15.46
N TYR A 413 1.47 6.16 -14.22
CA TYR A 413 1.69 7.46 -13.58
C TYR A 413 3.18 7.83 -13.55
N SER A 414 3.73 8.13 -14.72
CA SER A 414 5.16 8.41 -14.90
C SER A 414 5.68 9.57 -14.04
N ALA A 415 4.91 10.65 -13.87
CA ALA A 415 5.31 11.78 -13.03
C ALA A 415 5.33 11.43 -11.52
N ASN A 416 4.47 10.52 -11.08
CA ASN A 416 4.49 10.01 -9.71
C ASN A 416 5.69 9.07 -9.49
N LEU A 417 6.03 8.25 -10.49
CA LEU A 417 7.25 7.42 -10.47
C LEU A 417 8.52 8.29 -10.41
N GLN A 418 8.55 9.42 -11.11
CA GLN A 418 9.65 10.39 -10.98
C GLN A 418 9.76 10.95 -9.56
N GLN A 419 8.65 11.28 -8.90
CA GLN A 419 8.65 11.70 -7.49
C GLN A 419 9.20 10.60 -6.56
N GLY A 420 8.82 9.33 -6.81
CA GLY A 420 9.30 8.17 -6.06
C GLY A 420 10.80 7.89 -6.23
N SER A 421 11.36 8.17 -7.41
CA SER A 421 12.75 7.85 -7.77
C SER A 421 13.78 8.49 -6.84
N THR A 422 13.50 9.69 -6.32
CA THR A 422 14.37 10.36 -5.34
C THR A 422 14.46 9.54 -4.04
N ARG A 423 13.32 9.05 -3.55
CA ARG A 423 13.26 8.21 -2.33
C ARG A 423 13.96 6.88 -2.56
N TYR A 424 13.76 6.29 -3.74
CA TYR A 424 14.44 5.05 -4.12
C TYR A 424 15.96 5.21 -4.24
N TYR A 425 16.46 6.28 -4.87
CA TYR A 425 17.91 6.50 -4.95
C TYR A 425 18.54 6.63 -3.56
N ARG A 426 17.93 7.38 -2.63
CA ARG A 426 18.44 7.48 -1.25
C ARG A 426 18.56 6.10 -0.60
N ARG A 427 17.60 5.21 -0.86
CA ARG A 427 17.65 3.81 -0.41
C ARG A 427 18.85 3.07 -1.01
N VAL A 428 19.03 3.11 -2.33
CA VAL A 428 20.18 2.48 -3.02
C VAL A 428 21.50 3.02 -2.50
N GLN A 429 21.59 4.33 -2.25
CA GLN A 429 22.77 4.99 -1.71
C GLN A 429 23.10 4.53 -0.29
N LEU A 430 22.09 4.41 0.58
CA LEU A 430 22.27 3.84 1.92
C LEU A 430 22.73 2.38 1.87
N ASP A 431 22.12 1.56 1.02
CA ASP A 431 22.43 0.13 0.88
C ASP A 431 23.86 -0.08 0.36
N TYR A 432 24.24 0.66 -0.69
CA TYR A 432 25.60 0.65 -1.23
C TYR A 432 26.61 1.04 -0.15
N ASN A 433 26.37 2.18 0.54
CA ASN A 433 27.32 2.71 1.51
C ASN A 433 27.46 1.84 2.77
N ARG A 434 26.49 0.95 3.03
CA ARG A 434 26.51 -0.01 4.13
C ARG A 434 27.07 -1.38 3.77
N GLY A 435 27.39 -1.64 2.49
CA GLY A 435 27.84 -2.98 2.08
C GLY A 435 26.70 -3.96 1.78
N MET A 436 25.48 -3.48 1.49
CA MET A 436 24.26 -4.31 1.40
C MET A 436 23.86 -4.73 -0.03
N LEU A 437 24.57 -4.32 -1.07
CA LEU A 437 24.29 -4.69 -2.47
C LEU A 437 25.01 -5.97 -2.94
N ASP A 438 24.53 -6.55 -4.04
CA ASP A 438 25.15 -7.71 -4.69
C ASP A 438 26.51 -7.33 -5.31
N PRO A 439 27.62 -8.00 -4.94
CA PRO A 439 28.94 -7.64 -5.42
C PRO A 439 29.13 -7.84 -6.93
N ASN A 440 28.43 -8.81 -7.54
CA ASN A 440 28.55 -9.04 -8.98
C ASN A 440 27.88 -7.92 -9.78
N SER A 441 26.65 -7.56 -9.41
CA SER A 441 25.91 -6.44 -9.99
C SER A 441 26.70 -5.13 -9.88
N VAL A 442 27.27 -4.84 -8.70
CA VAL A 442 28.11 -3.64 -8.53
C VAL A 442 29.33 -3.69 -9.43
N LYS A 443 30.06 -4.81 -9.47
CA LYS A 443 31.25 -4.95 -10.31
C LYS A 443 30.95 -4.82 -11.79
N ASP A 444 29.86 -5.41 -12.25
CA ASP A 444 29.44 -5.37 -13.65
C ASP A 444 29.14 -3.94 -14.10
N LEU A 445 28.48 -3.15 -13.25
CA LEU A 445 28.03 -1.79 -13.59
C LEU A 445 29.09 -0.73 -13.35
N THR A 446 29.90 -0.86 -12.29
CA THR A 446 30.93 0.13 -11.92
C THR A 446 32.31 -0.20 -12.50
N GLY A 447 32.60 -1.48 -12.78
CA GLY A 447 33.93 -1.97 -13.14
C GLY A 447 34.89 -2.11 -11.96
N VAL A 448 34.45 -1.94 -10.72
CA VAL A 448 35.28 -2.08 -9.50
C VAL A 448 34.78 -3.21 -8.60
N ASP A 449 35.69 -3.85 -7.86
CA ASP A 449 35.28 -4.86 -6.89
C ASP A 449 34.54 -4.21 -5.71
N TYR A 450 33.44 -4.84 -5.29
CA TYR A 450 32.63 -4.43 -4.15
C TYR A 450 32.73 -5.45 -3.03
N THR A 451 32.93 -4.98 -1.79
CA THR A 451 33.02 -5.85 -0.61
C THR A 451 31.73 -5.75 0.18
N PRO A 452 30.89 -6.81 0.21
CA PRO A 452 29.67 -6.80 1.02
C PRO A 452 30.01 -6.77 2.51
N SER A 453 29.10 -6.24 3.32
CA SER A 453 29.23 -6.25 4.78
C SER A 453 29.10 -7.68 5.32
N GLN A 454 29.63 -7.91 6.52
CA GLN A 454 29.46 -9.21 7.18
C GLN A 454 27.97 -9.56 7.37
N GLU A 455 27.15 -8.57 7.69
CA GLU A 455 25.69 -8.69 7.82
C GLU A 455 25.04 -9.17 6.51
N ALA A 456 25.42 -8.61 5.37
CA ALA A 456 24.90 -9.03 4.07
C ALA A 456 25.35 -10.47 3.71
N VAL A 457 26.59 -10.84 4.02
CA VAL A 457 27.13 -12.18 3.78
C VAL A 457 26.43 -13.23 4.65
N ASP A 458 26.26 -12.95 5.94
CA ASP A 458 25.59 -13.86 6.88
C ASP A 458 24.14 -14.12 6.44
N ARG A 459 23.45 -13.07 6.00
CA ARG A 459 22.11 -13.20 5.46
C ARG A 459 22.05 -14.03 4.18
N ALA A 460 22.97 -13.80 3.24
CA ALA A 460 23.01 -14.57 2.00
C ALA A 460 23.19 -16.07 2.26
N ASN A 461 24.05 -16.41 3.24
CA ASN A 461 24.25 -17.79 3.68
C ASN A 461 22.99 -18.39 4.31
N GLN A 462 22.27 -17.61 5.14
CA GLN A 462 21.01 -18.05 5.74
C GLN A 462 19.92 -18.31 4.69
N VAL A 463 19.74 -17.39 3.74
CA VAL A 463 18.79 -17.55 2.63
C VAL A 463 19.15 -18.78 1.78
N ALA A 464 20.44 -18.99 1.48
CA ALA A 464 20.90 -20.16 0.75
C ALA A 464 20.64 -21.48 1.49
N ALA A 465 20.82 -21.50 2.81
CA ALA A 465 20.52 -22.67 3.65
C ALA A 465 19.00 -22.96 3.67
N ASN A 466 18.18 -21.92 3.86
CA ASN A 466 16.73 -22.03 3.83
C ASN A 466 16.22 -22.54 2.47
N LYS A 467 16.82 -22.09 1.37
CA LYS A 467 16.54 -22.58 0.01
C LYS A 467 16.77 -24.08 -0.11
N LEU A 468 17.92 -24.57 0.37
CA LEU A 468 18.24 -26.00 0.34
C LEU A 468 17.24 -26.84 1.14
N ILE A 469 16.80 -26.35 2.30
CA ILE A 469 15.77 -27.00 3.12
C ILE A 469 14.43 -27.04 2.36
N ALA A 470 14.02 -25.93 1.74
CA ALA A 470 12.79 -25.86 0.95
C ALA A 470 12.81 -26.84 -0.23
N GLU A 471 13.93 -26.94 -0.95
CA GLU A 471 14.12 -27.91 -2.03
C GLU A 471 13.97 -29.36 -1.53
N GLN A 472 14.59 -29.70 -0.40
CA GLN A 472 14.47 -31.04 0.21
C GLN A 472 13.04 -31.34 0.68
N ASN A 473 12.35 -30.34 1.21
CA ASN A 473 11.01 -30.48 1.77
C ASN A 473 9.93 -30.67 0.70
N SER A 474 10.15 -30.15 -0.52
CA SER A 474 9.18 -30.15 -1.62
C SER A 474 8.60 -31.53 -1.99
N GLN A 475 9.29 -32.63 -1.64
CA GLN A 475 8.87 -34.01 -1.93
C GLN A 475 8.33 -34.78 -0.71
N SER A 476 8.34 -34.16 0.48
CA SER A 476 7.88 -34.81 1.71
C SER A 476 6.35 -34.83 1.80
N GLN A 477 5.79 -35.94 2.32
CA GLN A 477 4.37 -36.03 2.69
C GLN A 477 4.14 -35.91 4.22
N ASP A 478 5.20 -35.63 4.98
CA ASP A 478 5.11 -35.45 6.43
C ASP A 478 4.39 -34.12 6.76
N PRO A 479 3.26 -34.12 7.51
CA PRO A 479 2.53 -32.92 7.88
C PRO A 479 3.31 -31.96 8.81
N MET A 480 4.41 -32.42 9.42
CA MET A 480 5.34 -31.54 10.15
C MET A 480 6.27 -30.75 9.21
N VAL A 481 6.47 -31.25 7.98
CA VAL A 481 7.33 -30.66 6.95
C VAL A 481 6.52 -29.82 5.95
N GLN A 482 5.33 -30.31 5.56
CA GLN A 482 4.43 -29.62 4.65
C GLN A 482 3.41 -28.79 5.43
N GLN A 483 3.42 -27.47 5.21
CA GLN A 483 2.42 -26.60 5.81
C GLN A 483 1.03 -26.90 5.21
N PRO A 484 -0.01 -27.08 6.04
CA PRO A 484 -1.38 -27.25 5.54
C PRO A 484 -1.84 -26.05 4.71
N ARG A 485 -2.54 -26.31 3.60
CA ARG A 485 -3.23 -25.24 2.85
C ARG A 485 -4.31 -24.64 3.74
N THR A 486 -4.23 -23.33 3.96
CA THR A 486 -5.27 -22.59 4.69
C THR A 486 -6.29 -22.10 3.67
N GLU A 487 -7.41 -22.80 3.57
CA GLU A 487 -8.55 -22.38 2.75
C GLU A 487 -9.41 -21.42 3.58
N ALA A 488 -9.49 -20.15 3.15
CA ALA A 488 -10.49 -19.24 3.66
C ALA A 488 -11.29 -18.66 2.50
N GLN A 489 -12.61 -18.58 2.68
CA GLN A 489 -13.46 -17.85 1.75
C GLN A 489 -13.19 -16.36 1.93
N PRO A 490 -12.76 -15.64 0.88
CA PRO A 490 -12.59 -14.19 0.94
C PRO A 490 -13.94 -13.56 1.29
N GLN A 491 -14.01 -12.75 2.35
CA GLN A 491 -15.16 -11.89 2.56
C GLN A 491 -14.92 -10.57 1.85
N THR A 492 -15.82 -10.19 0.94
CA THR A 492 -15.87 -8.81 0.43
C THR A 492 -16.28 -7.90 1.58
N ILE A 493 -15.31 -7.22 2.18
CA ILE A 493 -15.56 -6.23 3.23
C ILE A 493 -15.63 -4.87 2.55
N ILE A 494 -16.79 -4.19 2.65
CA ILE A 494 -16.85 -2.77 2.28
C ILE A 494 -15.91 -2.03 3.25
N PRO A 495 -14.88 -1.32 2.77
CA PRO A 495 -13.99 -0.61 3.66
C PRO A 495 -14.76 0.48 4.41
N ASP A 496 -14.85 0.33 5.73
CA ASP A 496 -15.32 1.39 6.61
C ASP A 496 -14.24 2.48 6.68
N LEU A 497 -14.33 3.42 5.74
CA LEU A 497 -13.55 4.65 5.70
C LEU A 497 -14.23 5.66 6.63
N SER A 498 -13.68 5.78 7.84
CA SER A 498 -14.17 6.67 8.89
C SER A 498 -14.39 8.11 8.40
N THR A 499 -15.41 8.74 8.98
CA THR A 499 -15.83 10.12 8.74
C THR A 499 -15.25 11.09 9.77
N ASP A 500 -14.45 10.60 10.73
CA ASP A 500 -13.96 11.39 11.85
C ASP A 500 -12.67 12.18 11.52
N ASP A 501 -12.55 13.36 12.12
CA ASP A 501 -11.35 14.20 12.06
C ASP A 501 -10.16 13.48 12.71
N ALA A 502 -9.03 13.40 11.98
CA ALA A 502 -7.80 12.76 12.40
C ALA A 502 -7.27 13.26 13.77
N SER A 503 -7.65 14.47 14.18
CA SER A 503 -7.25 15.04 15.48
C SER A 503 -7.99 14.45 16.70
N ASN A 504 -9.15 13.81 16.50
CA ASN A 504 -9.96 13.24 17.58
C ASN A 504 -10.08 11.71 17.55
N ALA A 505 -9.79 11.08 16.41
CA ALA A 505 -9.79 9.64 16.27
C ALA A 505 -8.75 8.97 17.21
N PRO A 506 -9.08 7.82 17.83
CA PRO A 506 -8.11 6.97 18.51
C PRO A 506 -6.92 6.63 17.60
N PHE A 507 -5.72 6.55 18.15
CA PHE A 507 -4.50 6.31 17.38
C PHE A 507 -4.56 5.00 16.57
N GLU A 508 -5.10 3.95 17.17
CA GLU A 508 -5.29 2.66 16.52
C GLU A 508 -6.29 2.73 15.35
N GLU A 509 -7.26 3.64 15.40
CA GLU A 509 -8.19 3.85 14.29
C GLU A 509 -7.47 4.47 13.09
N LEU A 510 -6.60 5.47 13.32
CA LEU A 510 -5.78 6.09 12.27
C LEU A 510 -4.87 5.06 11.57
N VAL A 511 -4.28 4.15 12.35
CA VAL A 511 -3.45 3.06 11.82
C VAL A 511 -4.30 2.10 10.98
N ASN A 512 -5.47 1.73 11.47
CA ASN A 512 -6.41 0.87 10.74
C ASN A 512 -6.92 1.52 9.45
N GLN A 513 -7.16 2.83 9.43
CA GLN A 513 -7.54 3.55 8.22
C GLN A 513 -6.46 3.48 7.14
N GLN A 514 -5.19 3.63 7.50
CA GLN A 514 -4.07 3.49 6.55
C GLN A 514 -3.97 2.06 6.01
N ASN A 515 -4.06 1.03 6.87
CA ASN A 515 -4.08 -0.37 6.45
C ASN A 515 -5.25 -0.69 5.51
N LYS A 516 -6.45 -0.20 5.81
CA LYS A 516 -7.65 -0.38 4.96
C LYS A 516 -7.49 0.30 3.61
N THR A 517 -6.84 1.46 3.55
CA THR A 517 -6.60 2.17 2.29
C THR A 517 -5.67 1.37 1.37
N GLU A 518 -4.59 0.83 1.91
CA GLU A 518 -3.67 -0.01 1.13
C GLU A 518 -4.28 -1.34 0.72
N ALA A 519 -5.10 -1.94 1.60
CA ALA A 519 -5.85 -3.14 1.27
C ALA A 519 -6.84 -2.89 0.13
N PHE A 520 -7.57 -1.76 0.20
CA PHE A 520 -8.48 -1.32 -0.85
C PHE A 520 -7.74 -1.12 -2.18
N TRP A 521 -6.57 -0.48 -2.18
CA TRP A 521 -5.81 -0.30 -3.42
C TRP A 521 -5.41 -1.65 -4.04
N ALA A 522 -4.87 -2.56 -3.24
CA ALA A 522 -4.49 -3.88 -3.71
C ALA A 522 -5.69 -4.69 -4.24
N GLU A 523 -6.82 -4.71 -3.54
CA GLU A 523 -8.03 -5.43 -3.96
C GLU A 523 -8.67 -4.90 -5.24
N HIS A 524 -8.34 -3.66 -5.60
CA HIS A 524 -8.85 -2.98 -6.79
C HIS A 524 -7.76 -2.73 -7.86
N ASN A 525 -6.66 -3.50 -7.83
CA ASN A 525 -5.57 -3.44 -8.81
C ASN A 525 -4.88 -2.07 -8.93
N LEU A 526 -4.88 -1.28 -7.85
CA LEU A 526 -4.21 0.02 -7.77
C LEU A 526 -2.83 -0.17 -7.12
N MET A 527 -1.78 0.18 -7.86
CA MET A 527 -0.40 0.12 -7.35
C MET A 527 0.06 1.51 -6.88
N SER A 528 0.64 1.59 -5.68
CA SER A 528 1.25 2.84 -5.19
C SER A 528 2.71 3.00 -5.63
N VAL A 529 3.21 4.23 -5.63
CA VAL A 529 4.63 4.52 -5.91
C VAL A 529 5.57 3.78 -4.97
N ASP A 530 5.23 3.69 -3.68
CA ASP A 530 6.09 3.01 -2.71
C ASP A 530 6.20 1.50 -3.02
N GLN A 531 5.12 0.92 -3.55
CA GLN A 531 5.06 -0.48 -3.99
C GLN A 531 5.82 -0.71 -5.30
N ALA A 532 5.77 0.24 -6.23
CA ALA A 532 6.47 0.17 -7.52
C ALA A 532 8.00 0.23 -7.38
N PHE A 533 8.52 0.79 -6.30
CA PHE A 533 9.96 0.89 -6.05
C PHE A 533 10.52 -0.14 -5.06
N GLY A 534 9.67 -0.94 -4.39
CA GLY A 534 10.14 -1.94 -3.42
C GLY A 534 11.04 -1.32 -2.33
N LEU A 535 10.61 -0.22 -1.73
CA LEU A 535 11.45 0.64 -0.85
C LEU A 535 11.93 -0.01 0.46
N THR A 536 11.68 -1.30 0.68
CA THR A 536 11.75 -1.96 2.00
C THR A 536 12.66 -3.18 2.01
N GLY A 537 13.57 -3.26 3.00
CA GLY A 537 14.29 -4.47 3.42
C GLY A 537 15.20 -5.15 2.40
N GLY A 538 15.72 -6.34 2.70
CA GLY A 538 16.53 -7.12 1.73
C GLY A 538 18.05 -6.84 1.78
N ALA A 539 18.86 -7.85 1.44
CA ALA A 539 20.30 -7.75 1.28
C ALA A 539 20.70 -8.35 -0.07
N LEU A 540 21.85 -7.93 -0.57
CA LEU A 540 22.37 -8.28 -1.89
C LEU A 540 21.42 -7.88 -3.03
N ARG A 541 20.82 -6.69 -2.91
CA ARG A 541 20.04 -6.11 -4.02
C ARG A 541 20.96 -5.74 -5.19
N GLU A 542 20.46 -5.86 -6.41
CA GLU A 542 21.18 -5.39 -7.59
C GLU A 542 21.15 -3.86 -7.68
N LEU A 543 22.21 -3.26 -8.23
CA LEU A 543 22.17 -1.86 -8.64
C LEU A 543 21.20 -1.72 -9.84
N PRO A 544 20.37 -0.66 -9.87
CA PRO A 544 19.47 -0.44 -10.97
C PRO A 544 20.26 -0.14 -12.24
N ARG A 545 19.82 -0.70 -13.36
CA ARG A 545 20.52 -0.66 -14.65
C ARG A 545 19.99 0.46 -15.56
N GLY A 546 18.72 0.85 -15.38
CA GLY A 546 17.93 1.60 -16.34
C GLY A 546 17.29 0.69 -17.40
N ILE A 547 16.75 1.31 -18.44
CA ILE A 547 16.21 0.63 -19.63
C ILE A 547 17.12 0.93 -20.84
N GLN A 548 16.91 0.24 -21.96
CA GLN A 548 17.71 0.48 -23.16
C GLN A 548 17.65 1.96 -23.61
N GLY A 549 18.82 2.56 -23.86
CA GLY A 549 18.97 3.97 -24.27
C GLY A 549 18.87 4.98 -23.11
N TYR A 550 18.50 4.52 -21.92
CA TYR A 550 18.40 5.31 -20.69
C TYR A 550 19.09 4.59 -19.54
N GLU A 551 20.24 3.98 -19.82
CA GLU A 551 21.03 3.26 -18.85
C GLU A 551 21.64 4.22 -17.81
N ILE A 552 21.81 3.71 -16.59
CA ILE A 552 22.45 4.43 -15.50
C ILE A 552 23.96 4.19 -15.59
N ASP A 553 24.72 5.24 -15.91
CA ASP A 553 26.18 5.16 -15.99
C ASP A 553 26.82 5.30 -14.60
N TRP A 554 26.89 4.18 -13.88
CA TRP A 554 27.52 4.13 -12.56
C TRP A 554 29.03 4.45 -12.55
N LYS A 555 29.66 4.63 -13.73
CA LYS A 555 31.06 5.08 -13.86
C LYS A 555 31.18 6.60 -13.87
N ASP A 556 30.07 7.32 -13.94
CA ASP A 556 30.08 8.78 -13.85
C ASP A 556 30.54 9.23 -12.45
N THR A 557 31.64 9.99 -12.41
CA THR A 557 32.23 10.57 -11.19
C THR A 557 31.25 11.42 -10.37
N GLN A 558 30.15 11.90 -10.95
CA GLN A 558 29.14 12.70 -10.27
C GLN A 558 28.40 11.91 -9.18
N PHE A 559 28.26 10.58 -9.30
CA PHE A 559 27.68 9.72 -8.26
C PHE A 559 28.52 9.64 -6.98
N TRP A 560 29.83 9.84 -7.10
CA TRP A 560 30.80 9.41 -6.10
C TRP A 560 31.37 10.57 -5.30
N VAL A 561 31.47 10.39 -3.98
CA VAL A 561 32.22 11.31 -3.10
C VAL A 561 33.66 11.41 -3.61
N ASP A 562 34.18 12.63 -3.69
CA ASP A 562 35.50 12.96 -4.25
C ASP A 562 35.74 12.52 -5.71
N GLY A 563 34.70 12.07 -6.42
CA GLY A 563 34.80 11.57 -7.79
C GLY A 563 35.45 10.18 -7.92
N ILE A 564 35.58 9.45 -6.81
CA ILE A 564 36.23 8.13 -6.79
C ILE A 564 35.20 7.04 -7.05
N VAL A 565 35.16 6.50 -8.28
CA VAL A 565 34.30 5.36 -8.64
C VAL A 565 34.62 4.17 -7.73
N GLY A 566 33.59 3.59 -7.11
CA GLY A 566 33.75 2.54 -6.09
C GLY A 566 33.91 3.03 -4.66
N GLY A 567 34.04 4.35 -4.46
CA GLY A 567 34.08 5.00 -3.15
C GLY A 567 32.70 5.02 -2.48
N LYS A 568 32.33 6.13 -1.82
CA LYS A 568 30.96 6.31 -1.28
C LYS A 568 30.05 6.99 -2.29
N LEU A 569 28.78 6.60 -2.35
CA LEU A 569 27.74 7.30 -3.10
C LEU A 569 27.33 8.58 -2.38
N LYS A 570 27.21 9.66 -3.14
CA LYS A 570 26.71 10.97 -2.67
C LYS A 570 25.22 10.92 -2.39
N ASP A 571 24.78 11.73 -1.45
CA ASP A 571 23.37 12.10 -1.35
C ASP A 571 22.94 12.76 -2.68
N ILE A 572 21.71 12.49 -3.13
CA ILE A 572 21.22 12.99 -4.43
C ILE A 572 21.27 14.52 -4.50
N GLU A 573 21.07 15.17 -3.35
CA GLU A 573 21.12 16.61 -3.14
C GLU A 573 22.49 17.21 -3.41
N ALA A 574 23.57 16.44 -3.24
CA ALA A 574 24.94 16.89 -3.48
C ALA A 574 25.34 16.81 -4.97
N MET A 575 24.46 16.31 -5.83
CA MET A 575 24.68 16.21 -7.28
C MET A 575 24.15 17.44 -8.02
N PRO A 576 24.67 17.76 -9.21
CA PRO A 576 24.11 18.83 -10.05
C PRO A 576 22.63 18.58 -10.42
N THR A 577 21.78 19.61 -10.40
CA THR A 577 20.33 19.49 -10.63
C THR A 577 19.97 18.81 -11.96
N SER A 578 20.71 19.09 -13.04
CA SER A 578 20.49 18.44 -14.34
C SER A 578 20.77 16.94 -14.30
N PHE A 579 21.74 16.52 -13.49
CA PHE A 579 22.09 15.11 -13.29
C PHE A 579 21.04 14.41 -12.43
N GLN A 580 20.52 15.08 -11.39
CA GLN A 580 19.41 14.57 -10.60
C GLN A 580 18.18 14.30 -11.47
N ALA A 581 17.82 15.25 -12.35
CA ALA A 581 16.65 15.12 -13.24
C ALA A 581 16.80 13.95 -14.24
N ASP A 582 18.01 13.77 -14.80
CA ASP A 582 18.32 12.64 -15.68
C ASP A 582 18.22 11.30 -14.93
N LEU A 583 18.88 11.19 -13.77
CA LEU A 583 18.82 10.01 -12.92
C LEU A 583 17.39 9.63 -12.51
N VAL A 584 16.60 10.62 -12.07
CA VAL A 584 15.19 10.43 -11.70
C VAL A 584 14.38 9.90 -12.88
N THR A 585 14.62 10.42 -14.08
CA THR A 585 13.91 9.96 -15.29
C THR A 585 14.28 8.52 -15.64
N LYS A 586 15.57 8.16 -15.55
CA LYS A 586 16.06 6.80 -15.82
C LYS A 586 15.52 5.77 -14.84
N LEU A 587 15.51 6.11 -13.54
CA LEU A 587 14.93 5.27 -12.49
C LEU A 587 13.42 5.10 -12.69
N ALA A 588 12.71 6.20 -12.97
CA ALA A 588 11.27 6.16 -13.24
C ALA A 588 10.93 5.33 -14.47
N ALA A 589 11.72 5.39 -15.55
CA ALA A 589 11.49 4.62 -16.76
C ALA A 589 11.66 3.11 -16.54
N GLN A 590 12.62 2.69 -15.69
CA GLN A 590 12.76 1.28 -15.32
C GLN A 590 11.63 0.80 -14.41
N ALA A 591 11.24 1.60 -13.40
CA ALA A 591 10.09 1.29 -12.56
C ALA A 591 8.78 1.22 -13.37
N PHE A 592 8.60 2.13 -14.33
CA PHE A 592 7.48 2.13 -15.27
C PHE A 592 7.40 0.81 -16.04
N ALA A 593 8.52 0.27 -16.53
CA ALA A 593 8.53 -1.01 -17.25
C ALA A 593 8.07 -2.17 -16.36
N GLY A 594 8.50 -2.21 -15.09
CA GLY A 594 8.08 -3.21 -14.11
C GLY A 594 6.60 -3.10 -13.71
N THR A 595 6.12 -1.88 -13.46
CA THR A 595 4.70 -1.58 -13.21
C THR A 595 3.85 -1.94 -14.42
N LEU A 596 4.24 -1.55 -15.64
CA LEU A 596 3.52 -1.89 -16.86
C LEU A 596 3.36 -3.39 -17.05
N THR A 597 4.42 -4.18 -16.83
CA THR A 597 4.33 -5.64 -16.93
C THR A 597 3.34 -6.22 -15.91
N HIS A 598 3.33 -5.69 -14.68
CA HIS A 598 2.37 -6.07 -13.65
C HIS A 598 0.93 -5.74 -14.05
N GLU A 599 0.66 -4.49 -14.45
CA GLU A 599 -0.68 -4.06 -14.85
C GLU A 599 -1.16 -4.81 -16.10
N LEU A 600 -0.26 -5.10 -17.05
CA LEU A 600 -0.58 -5.96 -18.19
C LEU A 600 -0.98 -7.36 -17.71
N GLY A 601 -0.32 -7.91 -16.69
CA GLY A 601 -0.75 -9.16 -16.06
C GLY A 601 -2.22 -9.14 -15.66
N HIS A 602 -2.68 -8.09 -14.99
CA HIS A 602 -4.09 -7.92 -14.64
C HIS A 602 -5.01 -7.82 -15.86
N THR A 603 -4.62 -7.04 -16.88
CA THR A 603 -5.43 -6.93 -18.10
C THR A 603 -5.52 -8.25 -18.88
N LEU A 604 -4.51 -9.12 -18.76
CA LEU A 604 -4.47 -10.45 -19.35
C LEU A 604 -5.23 -11.50 -18.52
N GLY A 605 -5.76 -11.10 -17.36
CA GLY A 605 -6.59 -11.93 -16.49
C GLY A 605 -5.91 -12.41 -15.21
N LEU A 606 -4.63 -12.12 -14.98
CA LEU A 606 -3.90 -12.60 -13.79
C LEU A 606 -4.28 -11.82 -12.53
N ARG A 607 -4.33 -12.52 -11.40
CA ARG A 607 -4.45 -11.93 -10.05
C ARG A 607 -3.08 -11.81 -9.38
N HIS A 608 -3.03 -11.08 -8.29
CA HIS A 608 -1.86 -11.06 -7.42
C HIS A 608 -1.45 -12.47 -6.97
N ASN A 609 -0.14 -12.71 -6.91
CA ASN A 609 0.46 -13.87 -6.26
C ASN A 609 1.57 -13.42 -5.30
N PHE A 610 1.22 -13.26 -4.03
CA PHE A 610 2.08 -12.87 -2.90
C PHE A 610 2.89 -14.04 -2.30
N ALA A 611 2.92 -15.20 -2.98
CA ALA A 611 3.79 -16.32 -2.59
C ALA A 611 5.10 -16.35 -3.42
N GLY A 612 5.32 -15.34 -4.27
CA GLY A 612 6.36 -15.33 -5.29
C GLY A 612 7.76 -15.50 -4.71
N SER A 613 8.10 -14.82 -3.62
CA SER A 613 9.44 -14.93 -2.99
C SER A 613 9.72 -16.29 -2.34
N ARG A 614 8.67 -17.03 -1.96
CA ARG A 614 8.76 -18.36 -1.31
C ARG A 614 8.82 -19.51 -2.30
N ASP A 615 8.40 -19.27 -3.53
CA ASP A 615 8.28 -20.27 -4.59
C ASP A 615 9.62 -20.52 -5.32
N GLN A 616 10.70 -20.69 -4.56
CA GLN A 616 12.07 -20.69 -5.10
C GLN A 616 12.37 -21.84 -6.06
N ALA A 617 11.69 -22.96 -5.88
CA ALA A 617 11.76 -24.10 -6.79
C ALA A 617 11.30 -23.74 -8.22
N ASN A 618 10.60 -22.61 -8.36
CA ASN A 618 10.08 -22.06 -9.60
C ASN A 618 10.73 -20.74 -9.99
N PHE A 619 11.94 -20.42 -9.51
CA PHE A 619 12.74 -19.35 -10.12
C PHE A 619 13.32 -19.83 -11.45
N PHE A 620 13.68 -18.89 -12.33
CA PHE A 620 14.44 -19.25 -13.52
C PHE A 620 15.84 -19.74 -13.13
N ASN A 621 16.25 -20.87 -13.69
CA ASN A 621 17.61 -21.36 -13.53
C ASN A 621 18.58 -20.66 -14.50
N GLU A 622 19.88 -20.84 -14.31
CA GLU A 622 20.93 -20.19 -15.14
C GLU A 622 20.81 -20.51 -16.64
N GLU A 623 20.37 -21.71 -17.02
CA GLU A 623 20.18 -22.09 -18.42
C GLU A 623 19.00 -21.33 -19.04
N GLU A 624 17.88 -21.24 -18.31
CA GLU A 624 16.71 -20.46 -18.70
C GLU A 624 17.06 -18.97 -18.82
N ILE A 625 17.77 -18.41 -17.84
CA ILE A 625 18.23 -17.01 -17.84
C ILE A 625 19.13 -16.75 -19.06
N ALA A 626 20.09 -17.63 -19.36
CA ALA A 626 20.97 -17.49 -20.51
C ALA A 626 20.19 -17.54 -21.84
N LYS A 627 19.21 -18.44 -21.97
CA LYS A 627 18.34 -18.55 -23.15
C LYS A 627 17.53 -17.28 -23.38
N PHE A 628 16.94 -16.72 -22.33
CA PHE A 628 16.22 -15.44 -22.41
C PHE A 628 17.16 -14.28 -22.74
N SER A 629 18.32 -14.21 -22.09
CA SER A 629 19.32 -13.17 -22.34
C SER A 629 19.77 -13.16 -23.80
N GLN A 630 19.96 -14.34 -24.40
CA GLN A 630 20.25 -14.45 -25.83
C GLN A 630 19.09 -13.94 -26.69
N ALA A 631 17.86 -14.37 -26.42
CA ALA A 631 16.68 -13.95 -27.20
C ALA A 631 16.43 -12.44 -27.10
N PHE A 632 16.60 -11.84 -25.92
CA PHE A 632 16.51 -10.40 -25.73
C PHE A 632 17.62 -9.66 -26.48
N SER A 633 18.87 -10.17 -26.43
CA SER A 633 19.99 -9.61 -27.18
C SER A 633 19.74 -9.61 -28.69
N GLU A 634 19.21 -10.71 -29.23
CA GLU A 634 18.83 -10.83 -30.65
C GLU A 634 17.70 -9.85 -31.04
N ALA A 635 16.80 -9.53 -30.10
CA ALA A 635 15.76 -8.52 -30.25
C ALA A 635 16.24 -7.08 -30.02
N GLY A 636 17.53 -6.88 -29.71
CA GLY A 636 18.13 -5.57 -29.52
C GLY A 636 18.23 -5.11 -28.07
N TYR A 637 17.85 -5.91 -27.08
CA TYR A 637 17.84 -5.60 -25.65
C TYR A 637 18.88 -6.41 -24.86
N PRO A 638 20.20 -6.19 -25.04
CA PRO A 638 21.26 -7.04 -24.48
C PRO A 638 21.42 -6.96 -22.96
N HIS A 639 20.80 -5.99 -22.31
CA HIS A 639 20.88 -5.77 -20.86
C HIS A 639 19.57 -6.14 -20.14
N LEU A 640 18.54 -6.56 -20.88
CA LEU A 640 17.30 -7.06 -20.29
C LEU A 640 17.53 -8.48 -19.75
N THR A 641 16.96 -8.77 -18.58
CA THR A 641 17.11 -10.07 -17.90
C THR A 641 15.78 -10.51 -17.30
N VAL A 642 15.59 -11.82 -17.21
CA VAL A 642 14.49 -12.44 -16.44
C VAL A 642 14.91 -12.81 -15.01
N LYS A 643 16.15 -12.51 -14.61
CA LYS A 643 16.62 -12.80 -13.26
C LYS A 643 15.82 -11.97 -12.25
N ALA A 644 15.23 -12.64 -11.27
CA ALA A 644 14.48 -12.06 -10.17
C ALA A 644 14.57 -12.98 -8.94
N ASP A 645 14.25 -12.45 -7.76
CA ASP A 645 14.18 -13.18 -6.49
C ASP A 645 12.74 -13.62 -6.12
N PHE A 646 11.88 -13.75 -7.13
CA PHE A 646 10.49 -14.22 -7.02
C PHE A 646 10.03 -14.97 -8.27
N SER A 647 9.01 -15.81 -8.12
CA SER A 647 8.43 -16.58 -9.22
C SER A 647 7.30 -15.85 -9.96
N SER A 648 6.79 -14.73 -9.44
CA SER A 648 5.63 -13.99 -9.98
C SER A 648 5.80 -12.46 -9.94
N GLN A 649 5.74 -11.79 -11.08
CA GLN A 649 5.66 -10.32 -11.21
C GLN A 649 4.38 -9.76 -10.60
N MET A 650 3.35 -10.60 -10.43
CA MET A 650 2.12 -10.26 -9.72
C MET A 650 2.30 -10.22 -8.19
N ASP A 651 3.53 -10.40 -7.68
CA ASP A 651 3.89 -10.17 -6.28
C ASP A 651 4.21 -8.70 -6.02
N TYR A 652 4.07 -8.25 -4.78
CA TYR A 652 4.52 -6.95 -4.30
C TYR A 652 5.92 -6.99 -3.69
N ASN A 653 6.84 -7.69 -4.35
CA ASN A 653 8.18 -7.96 -3.84
C ASN A 653 9.15 -6.76 -3.93
N ALA A 654 10.33 -6.90 -3.32
CA ALA A 654 11.38 -5.91 -3.14
C ALA A 654 12.16 -5.56 -4.41
N ASP A 655 12.40 -6.53 -5.31
CA ASP A 655 13.11 -6.29 -6.59
C ASP A 655 12.14 -5.95 -7.74
N ARG A 656 11.51 -4.76 -7.65
CA ARG A 656 10.61 -4.28 -8.72
C ARG A 656 11.32 -3.85 -10.01
N PHE A 657 12.64 -3.99 -10.06
CA PHE A 657 13.46 -3.70 -11.23
C PHE A 657 13.64 -4.91 -12.14
N ALA A 658 13.16 -6.08 -11.71
CA ALA A 658 12.71 -7.12 -12.61
C ALA A 658 11.49 -6.60 -13.40
N THR A 659 11.65 -6.48 -14.72
CA THR A 659 10.67 -5.84 -15.62
C THR A 659 9.89 -6.84 -16.47
N THR A 660 10.12 -8.14 -16.27
CA THR A 660 9.55 -9.23 -17.07
C THR A 660 8.63 -10.11 -16.25
N PHE A 661 7.72 -10.83 -16.90
CA PHE A 661 6.98 -11.91 -16.23
C PHE A 661 7.95 -12.97 -15.69
N GLN A 662 7.56 -13.61 -14.60
CA GLN A 662 8.34 -14.66 -13.97
C GLN A 662 7.70 -16.03 -14.22
N LYS A 663 8.37 -17.10 -13.80
CA LYS A 663 8.03 -18.48 -14.21
C LYS A 663 6.59 -18.87 -13.87
N TYR A 664 6.08 -18.44 -12.70
CA TYR A 664 4.69 -18.64 -12.31
C TYR A 664 3.74 -17.92 -13.25
N ASP A 665 3.98 -16.65 -13.56
CA ASP A 665 3.11 -15.87 -14.45
C ASP A 665 3.01 -16.52 -15.82
N LEU A 666 4.14 -16.98 -16.37
CA LEU A 666 4.15 -17.66 -17.66
C LEU A 666 3.46 -19.04 -17.61
N ALA A 667 3.58 -19.77 -16.50
CA ALA A 667 2.85 -21.01 -16.29
C ALA A 667 1.33 -20.76 -16.13
N ALA A 668 0.94 -19.69 -15.44
CA ALA A 668 -0.44 -19.25 -15.32
C ALA A 668 -1.01 -18.83 -16.68
N LEU A 669 -0.26 -18.06 -17.48
CA LEU A 669 -0.66 -17.73 -18.85
C LEU A 669 -0.79 -18.99 -19.72
N ARG A 670 0.12 -19.96 -19.60
CA ARG A 670 -0.01 -21.27 -20.29
C ARG A 670 -1.26 -22.03 -19.85
N PHE A 671 -1.58 -22.00 -18.56
CA PHE A 671 -2.83 -22.53 -18.04
C PHE A 671 -4.03 -21.80 -18.65
N GLY A 672 -4.09 -20.47 -18.61
CA GLY A 672 -5.25 -19.70 -19.08
C GLY A 672 -5.46 -19.72 -20.60
N TYR A 673 -4.39 -19.61 -21.39
CA TYR A 673 -4.46 -19.44 -22.85
C TYR A 673 -4.14 -20.71 -23.62
N GLY A 674 -3.07 -21.41 -23.27
CA GLY A 674 -2.66 -22.67 -23.91
C GLY A 674 -3.43 -23.89 -23.42
N ARG A 675 -4.17 -23.78 -22.30
CA ARG A 675 -4.86 -24.89 -21.61
C ARG A 675 -3.95 -26.10 -21.38
N GLN A 676 -2.72 -25.84 -20.97
CA GLN A 676 -1.71 -26.84 -20.66
C GLN A 676 -1.05 -26.59 -19.31
N VAL A 677 -0.65 -27.67 -18.63
CA VAL A 677 0.10 -27.63 -17.37
C VAL A 677 1.33 -28.52 -17.44
N GLU A 678 2.32 -28.22 -16.61
CA GLU A 678 3.61 -28.92 -16.56
C GLU A 678 3.59 -30.00 -15.47
N THR A 679 4.12 -31.18 -15.77
CA THR A 679 4.41 -32.23 -14.79
C THR A 679 5.76 -31.99 -14.12
N GLN A 680 6.03 -32.67 -13.00
CA GLN A 680 7.27 -32.52 -12.25
C GLN A 680 8.54 -32.82 -13.08
N ASP A 681 8.42 -33.64 -14.14
CA ASP A 681 9.50 -33.95 -15.09
C ASP A 681 9.64 -32.96 -16.26
N GLY A 682 8.80 -31.92 -16.31
CA GLY A 682 8.80 -30.88 -17.35
C GLY A 682 7.91 -31.18 -18.57
N SER A 683 7.19 -32.31 -18.60
CA SER A 683 6.27 -32.62 -19.71
C SER A 683 5.00 -31.77 -19.66
N LEU A 684 4.45 -31.43 -20.84
CA LEU A 684 3.19 -30.66 -20.94
C LEU A 684 1.99 -31.59 -21.11
N VAL A 685 0.94 -31.36 -20.33
CA VAL A 685 -0.33 -32.10 -20.36
C VAL A 685 -1.49 -31.14 -20.66
N SER A 686 -2.38 -31.53 -21.57
CA SER A 686 -3.54 -30.72 -21.99
C SER A 686 -4.73 -30.88 -21.05
N LEU A 687 -5.42 -29.78 -20.78
CA LEU A 687 -6.66 -29.71 -19.99
C LEU A 687 -7.93 -29.75 -20.86
N GLU A 688 -7.81 -29.59 -22.19
CA GLU A 688 -8.92 -29.32 -23.10
C GLU A 688 -10.02 -30.40 -23.07
N ALA A 689 -9.64 -31.68 -22.96
CA ALA A 689 -10.59 -32.79 -22.93
C ALA A 689 -11.43 -32.80 -21.65
N ALA A 690 -10.81 -32.49 -20.50
CA ALA A 690 -11.48 -32.38 -19.22
C ALA A 690 -12.37 -31.12 -19.18
N ASP A 691 -11.90 -29.99 -19.73
CA ASP A 691 -12.70 -28.77 -19.88
C ASP A 691 -13.96 -29.02 -20.73
N ALA A 692 -13.83 -29.75 -21.86
CA ALA A 692 -14.95 -30.10 -22.72
C ALA A 692 -15.98 -30.97 -22.00
N LYS A 693 -15.53 -31.95 -21.23
CA LYS A 693 -16.40 -32.79 -20.40
C LYS A 693 -17.10 -31.95 -19.32
N ARG A 694 -16.39 -31.03 -18.66
CA ARG A 694 -16.98 -30.16 -17.63
C ARG A 694 -18.04 -29.22 -18.21
N ARG A 695 -17.79 -28.63 -19.38
CA ARG A 695 -18.81 -27.84 -20.09
C ARG A 695 -20.07 -28.65 -20.38
N GLU A 696 -19.91 -29.89 -20.84
CA GLU A 696 -21.04 -30.77 -21.13
C GLU A 696 -21.84 -31.15 -19.87
N GLU A 697 -21.15 -31.44 -18.75
CA GLU A 697 -21.80 -31.65 -17.45
C GLU A 697 -22.65 -30.43 -17.04
N LEU A 698 -22.08 -29.22 -17.13
CA LEU A 698 -22.78 -27.98 -16.78
C LEU A 698 -23.96 -27.70 -17.72
N ARG A 699 -23.82 -27.96 -19.02
CA ARG A 699 -24.90 -27.82 -20.02
C ARG A 699 -26.07 -28.76 -19.74
N GLN A 700 -25.80 -29.96 -19.21
CA GLN A 700 -26.81 -30.92 -18.78
C GLN A 700 -27.37 -30.62 -17.38
N GLY A 701 -26.87 -29.59 -16.68
CA GLY A 701 -27.24 -29.28 -15.30
C GLY A 701 -26.65 -30.24 -14.26
N ASN A 702 -25.67 -31.07 -14.63
CA ASN A 702 -25.01 -32.02 -13.72
C ASN A 702 -23.87 -31.32 -12.94
N ILE A 703 -24.19 -30.83 -11.74
CA ILE A 703 -23.21 -30.14 -10.89
C ILE A 703 -22.29 -31.09 -10.13
N THR A 704 -22.73 -32.31 -9.85
CA THR A 704 -21.98 -33.35 -9.11
C THR A 704 -21.25 -34.33 -10.04
N GLY A 705 -20.90 -33.89 -11.24
CA GLY A 705 -20.18 -34.70 -12.22
C GLY A 705 -18.78 -35.14 -11.76
N GLU A 706 -18.12 -35.96 -12.57
CA GLU A 706 -16.79 -36.49 -12.24
C GLU A 706 -15.74 -35.38 -12.20
N ILE A 707 -15.91 -34.35 -13.04
CA ILE A 707 -14.99 -33.21 -13.20
C ILE A 707 -15.47 -32.00 -12.37
N GLN A 708 -16.31 -32.21 -11.33
CA GLN A 708 -16.87 -31.12 -10.53
C GLN A 708 -15.82 -30.23 -9.86
N TYR A 709 -14.65 -30.79 -9.55
CA TYR A 709 -13.49 -30.13 -8.95
C TYR A 709 -12.58 -29.42 -9.98
N GLY A 710 -12.96 -29.39 -11.27
CA GLY A 710 -12.20 -28.73 -12.33
C GLY A 710 -11.27 -29.66 -13.11
N ALA A 711 -10.75 -29.16 -14.24
CA ALA A 711 -9.91 -29.94 -15.14
C ALA A 711 -8.55 -30.24 -14.51
N LEU A 712 -7.95 -29.26 -13.83
CA LEU A 712 -6.67 -29.41 -13.14
C LEU A 712 -6.72 -30.53 -12.09
N HIS A 713 -7.76 -30.55 -11.25
CA HIS A 713 -7.94 -31.56 -10.21
C HIS A 713 -8.02 -32.96 -10.81
N GLN A 714 -8.73 -33.13 -11.94
CA GLN A 714 -8.81 -34.43 -12.59
C GLN A 714 -7.46 -34.89 -13.14
N ILE A 715 -6.76 -34.01 -13.86
CA ILE A 715 -5.45 -34.33 -14.44
C ILE A 715 -4.42 -34.63 -13.35
N GLY A 716 -4.47 -33.91 -12.22
CA GLY A 716 -3.61 -34.16 -11.06
C GLY A 716 -3.80 -35.51 -10.36
N LYS A 717 -4.86 -36.27 -10.65
CA LYS A 717 -5.01 -37.65 -10.16
C LYS A 717 -4.17 -38.66 -10.93
N GLU A 718 -3.88 -38.36 -12.20
CA GLU A 718 -3.21 -39.26 -13.14
C GLU A 718 -1.75 -38.85 -13.39
N HIS A 719 -1.40 -37.62 -13.03
CA HIS A 719 -0.09 -37.01 -13.28
C HIS A 719 0.45 -36.33 -12.02
N ASP A 720 1.76 -36.44 -11.82
CA ASP A 720 2.48 -35.67 -10.80
C ASP A 720 2.74 -34.26 -11.34
N LEU A 721 1.83 -33.34 -11.03
CA LEU A 721 1.86 -31.97 -11.54
C LEU A 721 2.91 -31.12 -10.81
N ARG A 722 3.58 -30.24 -11.55
CA ARG A 722 4.52 -29.28 -10.97
C ARG A 722 3.79 -28.37 -9.99
N TYR A 723 4.29 -28.31 -8.76
CA TYR A 723 3.75 -27.44 -7.74
C TYR A 723 4.23 -26.00 -7.92
N PHE A 724 3.30 -25.05 -7.79
CA PHE A 724 3.55 -23.62 -7.72
C PHE A 724 2.90 -23.05 -6.47
N ALA A 725 3.65 -22.27 -5.68
CA ALA A 725 3.06 -21.57 -4.54
C ALA A 725 2.18 -20.42 -5.03
N PHE A 726 0.97 -20.32 -4.46
CA PHE A 726 0.01 -19.29 -4.84
C PHE A 726 -0.66 -18.67 -3.61
N CYS A 727 -0.74 -17.35 -3.58
CA CYS A 727 -1.51 -16.62 -2.59
C CYS A 727 -1.96 -15.25 -3.08
N THR A 728 -3.23 -14.86 -2.88
CA THR A 728 -3.80 -13.63 -3.47
C THR A 728 -4.47 -12.75 -2.41
N ASP A 729 -5.07 -11.62 -2.79
CA ASP A 729 -5.67 -10.65 -1.86
C ASP A 729 -6.62 -11.27 -0.83
N GLY A 730 -7.44 -12.24 -1.26
CA GLY A 730 -8.38 -12.93 -0.38
C GLY A 730 -7.76 -13.84 0.67
N HIS A 731 -6.45 -14.11 0.57
CA HIS A 731 -5.68 -14.91 1.52
C HIS A 731 -4.78 -14.07 2.44
N VAL A 732 -4.69 -12.76 2.19
CA VAL A 732 -3.85 -11.87 3.01
C VAL A 732 -4.32 -11.92 4.45
N THR A 733 -3.38 -11.92 5.40
CA THR A 733 -3.56 -12.08 6.85
C THR A 733 -3.87 -13.48 7.37
N LEU A 734 -4.10 -14.49 6.51
CA LEU A 734 -4.37 -15.86 6.99
C LEU A 734 -3.18 -16.45 7.77
N ASN A 735 -1.96 -16.12 7.37
CA ASN A 735 -0.70 -16.57 7.96
C ASN A 735 0.40 -15.51 7.74
N SER A 736 1.60 -15.66 8.33
CA SER A 736 2.67 -14.65 8.13
C SER A 736 3.37 -14.72 6.78
N ASN A 737 2.99 -15.68 5.94
CA ASN A 737 3.72 -15.97 4.72
C ASN A 737 2.96 -15.56 3.46
N CYS A 738 1.73 -15.09 3.61
CA CYS A 738 0.94 -14.49 2.55
C CYS A 738 0.57 -13.06 2.96
N ASN A 739 1.57 -12.19 2.98
CA ASN A 739 1.34 -10.77 3.17
C ASN A 739 1.68 -9.99 1.91
N ARG A 740 1.09 -8.81 1.82
CA ARG A 740 1.52 -7.81 0.84
C ARG A 740 2.85 -7.23 1.35
N PHE A 741 3.76 -6.90 0.43
CA PHE A 741 5.00 -6.19 0.74
C PHE A 741 5.98 -6.95 1.64
N ASP A 742 6.05 -8.26 1.49
CA ASP A 742 7.07 -9.08 2.13
C ASP A 742 8.00 -9.74 1.11
N ALA A 743 9.13 -10.23 1.62
CA ALA A 743 10.10 -10.95 0.82
C ALA A 743 10.84 -11.95 1.71
N GLY A 744 10.96 -13.18 1.24
CA GLY A 744 11.71 -14.23 1.95
C GLY A 744 11.30 -15.62 1.49
N THR A 745 12.14 -16.60 1.80
CA THR A 745 11.94 -17.99 1.40
C THR A 745 11.01 -18.74 2.37
N ASN A 746 10.98 -18.28 3.62
CA ASN A 746 10.15 -18.76 4.70
C ASN A 746 9.93 -17.63 5.74
N ASN A 747 9.21 -17.92 6.83
CA ASN A 747 8.91 -16.94 7.88
C ASN A 747 10.13 -16.31 8.57
N ASP A 748 11.26 -17.02 8.64
CA ASP A 748 12.50 -16.53 9.25
C ASP A 748 13.17 -15.45 8.38
N ASP A 749 13.06 -15.57 7.06
CA ASP A 749 13.53 -14.57 6.10
C ASP A 749 12.55 -13.39 6.00
N ILE A 750 11.25 -13.65 6.03
CA ILE A 750 10.19 -12.62 5.97
C ILE A 750 10.29 -11.69 7.19
N VAL A 751 10.46 -12.21 8.41
CA VAL A 751 10.64 -11.32 9.57
C VAL A 751 11.91 -10.50 9.46
N GLN A 752 12.99 -11.08 8.91
CA GLN A 752 14.25 -10.37 8.74
C GLN A 752 14.06 -9.20 7.78
N TYR A 753 13.35 -9.43 6.67
CA TYR A 753 12.98 -8.40 5.73
C TYR A 753 12.22 -7.23 6.39
N TYR A 754 11.26 -7.51 7.29
CA TYR A 754 10.59 -6.44 8.05
C TYR A 754 11.52 -5.72 9.02
N ILE A 755 12.44 -6.44 9.67
CA ILE A 755 13.45 -5.86 10.58
C ILE A 755 14.38 -4.90 9.83
N ASP A 756 14.87 -5.30 8.67
CA ASP A 756 15.71 -4.44 7.83
C ASP A 756 14.90 -3.20 7.41
N SER A 757 13.66 -3.39 6.96
CA SER A 757 12.75 -2.29 6.59
C SER A 757 12.56 -1.27 7.71
N TYR A 758 12.50 -1.72 8.96
CA TYR A 758 12.48 -0.84 10.14
C TYR A 758 13.78 -0.03 10.27
N HIS A 759 14.95 -0.68 10.18
CA HIS A 759 16.24 -0.01 10.28
C HIS A 759 16.47 1.00 9.15
N ASP A 760 15.97 0.68 7.96
CA ASP A 760 16.18 1.41 6.72
C ASP A 760 15.28 2.64 6.59
N SER A 761 14.04 2.50 7.00
CA SER A 761 13.08 3.61 7.05
C SER A 761 13.41 4.64 8.13
N TYR A 762 14.31 4.34 9.08
CA TYR A 762 14.74 5.32 10.07
C TYR A 762 15.28 6.60 9.44
N ASP A 763 16.27 6.50 8.56
CA ASP A 763 16.87 7.70 7.98
C ASP A 763 15.87 8.46 7.10
N THR A 764 15.13 7.73 6.25
CA THR A 764 14.22 8.33 5.26
C THR A 764 12.97 8.95 5.87
N MET A 765 12.48 8.44 7.00
CA MET A 765 11.30 8.98 7.68
C MET A 765 11.65 9.98 8.79
N ASN A 766 12.72 9.75 9.55
CA ASN A 766 13.06 10.51 10.75
C ASN A 766 13.90 11.77 10.47
N VAL A 767 14.66 11.83 9.36
CA VAL A 767 15.64 12.92 9.08
C VAL A 767 15.20 13.80 7.91
N ARG A 768 15.30 15.14 8.01
CA ARG A 768 14.77 16.07 6.99
C ARG A 768 15.31 15.82 5.59
N HIS A 769 16.62 15.67 5.42
CA HIS A 769 17.27 15.77 4.11
C HIS A 769 16.89 17.10 3.41
N ASN A 770 16.59 17.10 2.11
CA ASN A 770 16.05 18.29 1.40
C ASN A 770 14.52 18.39 1.42
N ARG A 771 13.81 17.72 2.35
CA ARG A 771 12.36 17.88 2.47
C ARG A 771 12.01 19.35 2.77
N GLN A 772 11.16 19.94 1.92
CA GLN A 772 10.68 21.32 2.12
C GLN A 772 10.03 21.48 3.49
N THR A 773 9.32 20.45 3.95
CA THR A 773 8.64 20.41 5.23
C THR A 773 9.03 19.16 6.00
N LEU A 774 9.57 19.36 7.20
CA LEU A 774 9.58 18.38 8.28
C LEU A 774 9.28 19.16 9.56
N PHE A 775 8.06 19.03 10.05
CA PHE A 775 7.59 19.74 11.24
C PHE A 775 7.38 18.74 12.39
N GLU A 776 7.27 19.26 13.59
CA GLU A 776 7.02 18.47 14.81
C GLU A 776 5.75 17.61 14.73
N ASP A 777 4.74 17.98 13.92
CA ASP A 777 3.54 17.15 13.66
C ASP A 777 3.79 15.87 12.88
N HIS A 778 4.91 15.78 12.15
CA HIS A 778 5.26 14.59 11.42
C HIS A 778 5.62 13.42 12.36
N ILE A 779 5.73 13.66 13.68
CA ILE A 779 5.84 12.60 14.67
C ILE A 779 4.62 11.66 14.69
N LEU A 780 3.41 12.16 14.35
CA LEU A 780 2.22 11.33 14.24
C LEU A 780 2.31 10.33 13.09
N PRO A 781 2.45 10.74 11.81
CA PRO A 781 2.62 9.78 10.72
C PRO A 781 3.89 8.93 10.87
N TYR A 782 4.97 9.42 11.48
CA TYR A 782 6.13 8.59 11.84
C TYR A 782 5.72 7.44 12.78
N THR A 783 5.00 7.75 13.86
CA THR A 783 4.57 6.76 14.85
C THR A 783 3.56 5.77 14.26
N ILE A 784 2.65 6.21 13.37
CA ILE A 784 1.73 5.31 12.65
C ILE A 784 2.52 4.28 11.85
N ASN A 785 3.46 4.73 11.00
CA ASN A 785 4.27 3.83 10.18
C ASN A 785 5.11 2.87 11.04
N ARG A 786 5.60 3.32 12.21
CA ARG A 786 6.31 2.46 13.18
C ARG A 786 5.44 1.39 13.80
N LEU A 787 4.22 1.74 14.22
CA LEU A 787 3.31 0.75 14.77
C LEU A 787 2.93 -0.30 13.72
N ARG A 788 2.75 0.09 12.45
CA ARG A 788 2.50 -0.85 11.34
C ARG A 788 3.67 -1.84 11.18
N GLY A 789 4.88 -1.34 10.95
CA GLY A 789 6.06 -2.20 10.80
C GLY A 789 6.35 -3.07 12.03
N PHE A 790 6.11 -2.57 13.25
CA PHE A 790 6.23 -3.40 14.45
C PHE A 790 5.12 -4.45 14.57
N SER A 791 3.92 -4.17 14.08
CA SER A 791 2.87 -5.18 14.02
C SER A 791 3.25 -6.29 13.02
N ASP A 792 3.86 -5.92 11.89
CA ASP A 792 4.37 -6.87 10.90
C ASP A 792 5.51 -7.73 11.44
N ILE A 793 6.39 -7.16 12.28
CA ILE A 793 7.46 -7.92 12.96
C ILE A 793 6.87 -8.85 14.06
N ARG A 794 5.84 -8.42 14.80
CA ARG A 794 5.23 -9.22 15.89
C ARG A 794 4.36 -10.39 15.38
N GLN A 795 3.79 -10.28 14.18
CA GLN A 795 2.68 -11.14 13.74
C GLN A 795 2.95 -12.66 13.81
N PHE A 796 4.21 -13.09 13.73
CA PHE A 796 4.62 -14.50 13.71
C PHE A 796 4.25 -15.27 14.99
N VAL A 797 3.95 -14.57 16.08
CA VAL A 797 3.40 -15.17 17.31
C VAL A 797 2.06 -15.88 17.04
N GLU A 798 1.27 -15.38 16.09
CA GLU A 798 -0.01 -16.02 15.72
C GLU A 798 0.21 -17.35 14.98
N ASP A 799 1.30 -17.48 14.22
CA ASP A 799 1.64 -18.72 13.52
C ASP A 799 2.05 -19.81 14.51
N THR A 800 2.87 -19.49 15.52
CA THR A 800 3.29 -20.48 16.52
C THR A 800 2.15 -20.86 17.46
N ALA A 801 1.19 -19.97 17.73
CA ALA A 801 -0.03 -20.33 18.46
C ALA A 801 -0.94 -21.27 17.68
N THR A 802 -1.05 -21.10 16.36
CA THR A 802 -1.80 -22.03 15.50
C THR A 802 -1.19 -23.45 15.55
N VAL A 803 0.12 -23.54 15.69
CA VAL A 803 0.85 -24.82 15.82
C VAL A 803 0.52 -25.50 17.16
N GLU A 804 0.33 -24.74 18.25
CA GLU A 804 -0.16 -25.30 19.53
C GLU A 804 -1.51 -25.98 19.34
N GLU A 805 -2.42 -25.37 18.58
CA GLU A 805 -3.74 -25.95 18.31
C GLU A 805 -3.66 -27.21 17.43
N LEU A 806 -2.78 -27.22 16.43
CA LEU A 806 -2.65 -28.32 15.48
C LEU A 806 -1.95 -29.55 16.07
N PHE A 807 -0.91 -29.35 16.89
CA PHE A 807 -0.03 -30.44 17.35
C PHE A 807 -0.01 -30.63 18.88
N ALA A 808 -0.74 -29.80 19.63
CA ALA A 808 -0.79 -29.81 21.09
C ALA A 808 0.58 -29.59 21.77
N PHE A 809 1.49 -28.88 21.10
CA PHE A 809 2.72 -28.36 21.73
C PHE A 809 2.42 -27.07 22.49
N ASP A 810 3.16 -26.80 23.56
CA ASP A 810 3.26 -25.44 24.09
C ASP A 810 4.45 -24.66 23.49
N GLN A 811 4.46 -23.33 23.64
CA GLN A 811 5.55 -22.48 23.12
C GLN A 811 6.95 -22.88 23.60
N ASN A 812 7.09 -23.44 24.80
CA ASN A 812 8.41 -23.83 25.30
C ASN A 812 8.88 -25.11 24.61
N GLU A 813 7.97 -26.07 24.42
CA GLU A 813 8.25 -27.29 23.66
C GLU A 813 8.66 -26.98 22.22
N LEU A 814 7.99 -26.02 21.56
CA LEU A 814 8.38 -25.55 20.22
C LEU A 814 9.81 -24.99 20.21
N ALA A 815 10.15 -24.14 21.17
CA ALA A 815 11.48 -23.56 21.29
C ALA A 815 12.59 -24.60 21.57
N GLU A 816 12.26 -25.71 22.24
CA GLU A 816 13.20 -26.80 22.54
C GLU A 816 13.40 -27.74 21.35
N ILE A 817 12.34 -28.04 20.60
CA ILE A 817 12.37 -29.02 19.48
C ILE A 817 12.99 -28.41 18.21
N CYS A 818 12.70 -27.14 17.93
CA CYS A 818 13.03 -26.52 16.65
C CYS A 818 14.52 -26.42 16.30
N PRO A 819 15.45 -26.19 17.25
CA PRO A 819 16.89 -26.25 16.95
C PRO A 819 17.37 -27.61 16.40
N GLY A 820 16.63 -28.70 16.66
CA GLY A 820 16.94 -30.04 16.14
C GLY A 820 16.20 -30.42 14.87
N HIS A 821 15.23 -29.61 14.42
CA HIS A 821 14.29 -29.94 13.33
C HIS A 821 14.04 -28.74 12.43
N GLU A 822 15.10 -28.21 11.81
CA GLU A 822 15.02 -27.01 10.97
C GLU A 822 14.10 -27.16 9.75
N ASN A 823 13.84 -28.41 9.32
CA ASN A 823 12.98 -28.74 8.19
C ASN A 823 11.48 -28.69 8.50
N TYR A 824 11.07 -28.59 9.77
CA TYR A 824 9.66 -28.42 10.12
C TYR A 824 9.17 -27.01 9.77
N TRP A 825 8.04 -26.92 9.09
CA TRP A 825 7.55 -25.65 8.53
C TRP A 825 7.35 -24.57 9.59
N PHE A 826 6.94 -24.96 10.81
CA PHE A 826 6.70 -24.05 11.92
C PHE A 826 7.97 -23.60 12.65
N CYS A 827 9.10 -24.28 12.44
CA CYS A 827 10.35 -23.88 13.09
C CYS A 827 10.95 -22.61 12.50
N ALA A 828 10.64 -22.28 11.24
CA ALA A 828 10.88 -20.96 10.70
C ALA A 828 10.07 -19.87 11.44
N SER A 829 8.80 -20.15 11.78
CA SER A 829 7.97 -19.23 12.57
C SER A 829 8.52 -19.04 13.99
N GLN A 830 9.03 -20.10 14.61
CA GLN A 830 9.66 -20.00 15.94
C GLN A 830 10.92 -19.11 15.91
N ARG A 831 11.81 -19.29 14.92
CA ARG A 831 12.95 -18.38 14.73
C ARG A 831 12.50 -16.95 14.46
N ALA A 832 11.40 -16.79 13.73
CA ALA A 832 10.83 -15.47 13.47
C ALA A 832 10.35 -14.75 14.75
N VAL A 833 9.70 -15.50 15.66
CA VAL A 833 9.32 -15.01 17.00
C VAL A 833 10.54 -14.61 17.82
N GLU A 834 11.64 -15.37 17.77
CA GLU A 834 12.89 -15.05 18.46
C GLU A 834 13.52 -13.76 17.93
N LYS A 835 13.58 -13.58 16.60
CA LYS A 835 14.06 -12.34 15.94
C LYS A 835 13.18 -11.13 16.27
N ALA A 836 11.86 -11.30 16.29
CA ALA A 836 10.93 -10.25 16.69
C ALA A 836 11.19 -9.79 18.13
N ALA A 837 11.38 -10.75 19.05
CA ALA A 837 11.67 -10.43 20.44
C ALA A 837 13.04 -9.76 20.62
N ASP A 838 14.09 -10.23 19.93
CA ASP A 838 15.41 -9.62 19.90
C ASP A 838 15.35 -8.15 19.42
N THR A 839 14.59 -7.91 18.35
CA THR A 839 14.40 -6.58 17.76
C THR A 839 13.71 -5.64 18.73
N PHE A 840 12.62 -6.06 19.38
CA PHE A 840 11.90 -5.19 20.31
C PHE A 840 12.65 -4.98 21.63
N LEU A 841 13.38 -5.98 22.14
CA LEU A 841 14.27 -5.77 23.29
C LEU A 841 15.34 -4.72 22.98
N THR A 842 15.99 -4.85 21.81
CA THR A 842 17.00 -3.90 21.34
C THR A 842 16.41 -2.50 21.15
N ALA A 843 15.26 -2.38 20.48
CA ALA A 843 14.62 -1.08 20.25
C ALA A 843 14.14 -0.42 21.56
N ALA A 844 13.63 -1.18 22.53
CA ALA A 844 13.21 -0.67 23.83
C ALA A 844 14.40 -0.18 24.69
N GLY A 845 15.53 -0.91 24.65
CA GLY A 845 16.75 -0.59 25.40
C GLY A 845 17.72 0.35 24.69
N LEU A 846 17.47 0.70 23.42
CA LEU A 846 18.32 1.59 22.62
C LEU A 846 18.53 2.94 23.32
N SER A 847 19.78 3.30 23.59
CA SER A 847 20.11 4.51 24.36
C SER A 847 19.98 5.79 23.52
N ASP A 848 19.73 6.92 24.20
CA ASP A 848 20.00 8.24 23.62
C ASP A 848 21.50 8.41 23.39
N ILE A 849 21.90 9.31 22.48
CA ILE A 849 23.32 9.59 22.26
C ILE A 849 23.86 10.43 23.41
N TYR A 850 24.77 9.83 24.19
CA TYR A 850 25.53 10.50 25.23
C TYR A 850 27.01 10.52 24.91
N LEU A 851 27.63 11.68 25.14
CA LEU A 851 29.05 11.93 25.03
C LEU A 851 29.66 11.94 26.42
N HIS A 852 30.57 11.01 26.66
CA HIS A 852 31.41 10.95 27.86
C HIS A 852 32.68 11.74 27.58
N VAL A 853 32.81 12.89 28.23
CA VAL A 853 33.86 13.86 27.97
C VAL A 853 34.82 13.89 29.15
N THR A 854 36.08 13.59 28.89
CA THR A 854 37.17 13.77 29.84
C THR A 854 38.07 14.91 29.35
N TYR A 855 38.06 16.01 30.09
CA TYR A 855 38.97 17.12 29.83
C TYR A 855 40.35 16.79 30.42
N ARG A 856 41.37 16.77 29.56
CA ARG A 856 42.75 16.40 29.89
C ARG A 856 43.67 17.59 29.70
N MET A 857 44.67 17.70 30.56
CA MET A 857 45.67 18.76 30.51
C MET A 857 46.60 18.57 29.31
N ASN A 858 46.81 19.62 28.51
CA ASN A 858 47.75 19.61 27.38
C ASN A 858 49.21 19.36 27.83
N SER A 859 49.54 19.65 29.09
CA SER A 859 50.91 19.53 29.62
C SER A 859 51.36 18.10 29.87
N ASP A 860 50.48 17.24 30.35
CA ASP A 860 50.84 15.94 30.93
C ASP A 860 49.76 14.85 30.79
N ASP A 861 48.70 15.11 30.02
CA ASP A 861 47.56 14.21 29.83
C ASP A 861 46.83 13.83 31.15
N SER A 862 47.03 14.62 32.21
CA SER A 862 46.33 14.39 33.47
C SER A 862 44.85 14.77 33.36
N ARG A 863 43.98 13.97 34.00
CA ARG A 863 42.54 14.21 34.02
C ARG A 863 42.21 15.44 34.86
N ALA A 864 41.63 16.46 34.25
CA ALA A 864 41.15 17.66 34.95
C ALA A 864 39.72 17.48 35.45
N LEU A 865 38.77 17.23 34.55
CA LEU A 865 37.36 17.00 34.90
C LEU A 865 36.66 16.10 33.88
N THR A 866 35.58 15.44 34.30
CA THR A 866 34.74 14.60 33.44
C THR A 866 33.30 15.11 33.47
N LYS A 867 32.63 15.10 32.33
CA LYS A 867 31.20 15.38 32.19
C LYS A 867 30.55 14.42 31.20
N VAL A 868 29.23 14.27 31.34
CA VAL A 868 28.40 13.52 30.39
C VAL A 868 27.36 14.49 29.82
N HIS A 869 27.18 14.45 28.50
CA HIS A 869 26.24 15.32 27.79
C HIS A 869 25.40 14.50 26.83
N SER A 870 24.10 14.78 26.71
CA SER A 870 23.37 14.29 25.54
C SER A 870 23.78 15.09 24.30
N LEU A 871 23.72 14.46 23.13
CA LEU A 871 23.98 15.16 21.87
C LEU A 871 22.98 16.31 21.66
N GLU A 872 21.70 16.13 22.03
CA GLU A 872 20.67 17.18 22.01
C GLU A 872 21.10 18.43 22.81
N ASP A 873 21.61 18.24 24.03
CA ASP A 873 22.05 19.36 24.90
C ASP A 873 23.18 20.15 24.24
N ILE A 874 24.16 19.46 23.66
CA ILE A 874 25.29 20.09 22.97
C ILE A 874 24.81 20.90 21.76
N LEU A 875 23.97 20.31 20.92
CA LEU A 875 23.43 20.97 19.73
C LEU A 875 22.55 22.18 20.09
N THR A 876 21.84 22.12 21.21
CA THR A 876 21.03 23.25 21.71
C THR A 876 21.88 24.36 22.34
N ARG A 877 23.02 24.03 22.98
CA ARG A 877 23.95 25.02 23.54
C ARG A 877 24.65 25.84 22.46
N LEU A 878 24.90 25.23 21.30
CA LEU A 878 25.40 25.89 20.09
C LEU A 878 24.58 27.12 19.69
N TYR A 879 23.25 27.00 19.71
CA TYR A 879 22.32 28.12 19.49
C TYR A 879 22.54 29.26 20.48
N ARG A 880 22.81 28.95 21.76
CA ARG A 880 23.02 29.95 22.81
C ARG A 880 24.39 30.62 22.73
N LEU A 881 25.40 29.90 22.25
CA LEU A 881 26.79 30.38 22.20
C LEU A 881 27.09 31.29 20.99
N ASN A 882 26.13 31.44 20.05
CA ASN A 882 26.33 32.00 18.71
C ASN A 882 27.37 31.18 17.94
N ALA A 883 26.95 30.38 16.96
CA ALA A 883 27.82 29.50 16.16
C ALA A 883 29.10 30.18 15.62
N GLY A 884 29.08 31.51 15.43
CA GLY A 884 30.25 32.32 15.04
C GLY A 884 31.35 32.46 16.10
N LYS A 885 31.27 31.78 17.25
CA LYS A 885 32.38 31.64 18.21
C LYS A 885 33.23 30.38 17.98
N LEU A 886 32.84 29.48 17.07
CA LEU A 886 33.68 28.37 16.65
C LEU A 886 34.73 28.84 15.64
N ASP A 887 35.89 28.21 15.64
CA ASP A 887 37.00 28.53 14.75
C ASP A 887 36.60 28.20 13.30
N GLU A 888 35.91 27.07 13.12
CA GLU A 888 35.17 26.72 11.92
C GLU A 888 33.70 26.45 12.29
N GLY A 889 32.80 27.37 11.92
CA GLY A 889 31.37 27.23 12.16
C GLY A 889 30.72 26.02 11.47
N PHE A 890 29.47 25.73 11.82
CA PHE A 890 28.64 24.77 11.09
C PHE A 890 28.05 25.41 9.83
N GLU A 891 27.90 24.62 8.77
CA GLU A 891 27.19 25.09 7.57
C GLU A 891 25.73 25.42 7.91
N LEU A 892 25.15 26.40 7.21
CA LEU A 892 23.74 26.77 7.40
C LEU A 892 22.84 25.56 7.12
N GLY A 893 22.00 25.19 8.08
CA GLY A 893 21.13 24.01 7.98
C GLY A 893 21.83 22.66 8.15
N GLN A 894 23.11 22.60 8.56
CA GLN A 894 23.81 21.35 8.78
C GLN A 894 23.16 20.52 9.90
N ILE A 895 22.78 19.28 9.59
CA ILE A 895 22.16 18.32 10.51
C ILE A 895 23.25 17.44 11.11
N ILE A 896 23.24 17.29 12.45
CA ILE A 896 24.16 16.40 13.17
C ILE A 896 23.33 15.38 13.92
N THR A 897 23.42 14.12 13.50
CA THR A 897 22.69 12.99 14.10
C THR A 897 23.62 11.99 14.79
N ALA A 898 24.93 12.14 14.64
CA ALA A 898 25.96 11.34 15.28
C ALA A 898 27.23 12.18 15.55
N TYR A 899 28.00 11.81 16.56
CA TYR A 899 29.21 12.54 16.96
C TYR A 899 30.30 12.50 15.87
N GLU A 900 30.41 11.37 15.17
CA GLU A 900 31.42 11.09 14.14
C GLU A 900 31.26 11.96 12.89
N GLN A 901 30.12 12.63 12.71
CA GLN A 901 29.88 13.52 11.57
C GLN A 901 30.65 14.84 11.68
N ALA A 902 30.97 15.30 12.90
CA ALA A 902 31.71 16.54 13.12
C ALA A 902 32.54 16.52 14.42
N PRO A 903 33.42 15.52 14.63
CA PRO A 903 34.04 15.26 15.94
C PRO A 903 34.88 16.44 16.42
N GLU A 904 35.70 17.05 15.56
CA GLU A 904 36.57 18.16 15.94
C GLU A 904 35.77 19.43 16.30
N LYS A 905 34.75 19.78 15.52
CA LYS A 905 33.85 20.91 15.82
C LYS A 905 33.08 20.70 17.12
N LEU A 906 32.66 19.47 17.41
CA LEU A 906 31.96 19.13 18.65
C LEU A 906 32.89 19.14 19.88
N LYS A 907 34.15 18.70 19.75
CA LYS A 907 35.16 18.82 20.83
C LYS A 907 35.45 20.29 21.16
N GLU A 908 35.62 21.13 20.14
CA GLU A 908 35.84 22.56 20.31
C GLU A 908 34.66 23.23 21.01
N LEU A 909 33.43 22.90 20.59
CA LEU A 909 32.22 23.37 21.23
C LEU A 909 32.13 22.96 22.70
N LEU A 910 32.45 21.71 23.03
CA LEU A 910 32.46 21.20 24.40
C LEU A 910 33.45 22.00 25.27
N LEU A 911 34.69 22.21 24.78
CA LEU A 911 35.67 23.07 25.45
C LEU A 911 35.12 24.48 25.69
N LYS A 912 34.56 25.12 24.65
CA LYS A 912 34.03 26.48 24.74
C LYS A 912 32.76 26.59 25.61
N ALA A 913 31.98 25.52 25.74
CA ALA A 913 30.74 25.48 26.51
C ALA A 913 30.95 25.19 28.00
N ASP A 914 31.89 24.31 28.34
CA ASP A 914 32.07 23.84 29.71
C ASP A 914 33.24 24.48 30.45
N ILE A 915 34.26 24.95 29.72
CA ILE A 915 35.49 25.50 30.29
C ILE A 915 35.47 27.02 30.12
N VAL A 916 35.77 27.73 31.21
CA VAL A 916 35.89 29.19 31.15
C VAL A 916 37.14 29.58 30.33
N GLU A 917 37.04 30.68 29.59
CA GLU A 917 38.01 31.13 28.58
C GLU A 917 39.48 31.06 29.04
N ALA A 918 39.77 31.42 30.30
CA ALA A 918 41.12 31.41 30.87
C ALA A 918 41.81 30.02 30.93
N TYR A 919 41.08 28.93 30.78
CA TYR A 919 41.62 27.55 30.86
C TYR A 919 41.43 26.74 29.56
N GLN A 920 40.82 27.32 28.52
CA GLN A 920 40.52 26.59 27.28
C GLN A 920 41.79 26.10 26.59
N ASP A 921 42.85 26.93 26.51
CA ASP A 921 44.13 26.57 25.87
C ASP A 921 44.96 25.54 26.67
N LEU A 922 44.58 25.27 27.92
CA LEU A 922 45.29 24.34 28.79
C LEU A 922 44.73 22.92 28.72
N LEU A 923 43.58 22.74 28.08
CA LEU A 923 42.82 21.49 28.08
C LEU A 923 42.49 21.04 26.66
N TYR A 924 42.31 19.74 26.48
CA TYR A 924 41.62 19.17 25.32
C TYR A 924 40.51 18.22 25.77
N ALA A 925 39.48 18.06 24.93
CA ALA A 925 38.36 17.16 25.19
C ALA A 925 38.63 15.77 24.58
N ASP A 926 38.77 14.76 25.44
CA ASP A 926 38.78 13.35 25.08
C ASP A 926 37.34 12.81 25.21
N VAL A 927 36.73 12.40 24.10
CA VAL A 927 35.29 12.15 24.00
C VAL A 927 35.04 10.75 23.47
N SER A 928 34.23 9.98 24.19
CA SER A 928 33.64 8.74 23.69
C SER A 928 32.11 8.85 23.66
N ALA A 929 31.51 8.52 22.52
CA ALA A 929 30.06 8.46 22.35
C ALA A 929 29.55 7.02 22.53
N ASN A 930 28.38 6.85 23.15
CA ASN A 930 27.69 5.57 23.16
C ASN A 930 27.01 5.29 21.80
N LYS A 931 26.64 4.03 21.53
CA LYS A 931 25.97 3.61 20.29
C LYS A 931 24.45 3.83 20.38
N GLY A 932 24.03 5.08 20.50
CA GLY A 932 22.61 5.49 20.60
C GLY A 932 22.06 6.16 19.33
N ARG A 933 20.80 6.61 19.38
CA ARG A 933 20.28 7.65 18.45
C ARG A 933 19.52 8.72 19.23
N LEU A 934 19.33 9.90 18.65
CA LEU A 934 18.66 11.02 19.32
C LEU A 934 17.27 10.62 19.84
N LEU A 935 17.05 10.75 21.15
CA LEU A 935 15.77 10.43 21.80
C LEU A 935 14.65 11.37 21.35
N ASN A 936 14.93 12.67 21.31
CA ASN A 936 13.96 13.73 21.00
C ASN A 936 14.24 14.39 19.66
N GLY A 937 13.27 15.16 19.18
CA GLY A 937 13.42 15.97 17.99
C GLY A 937 14.41 17.12 18.16
N VAL A 938 15.20 17.38 17.12
CA VAL A 938 16.23 18.44 17.09
C VAL A 938 16.15 19.22 15.78
N LYS A 939 16.51 20.51 15.83
CA LYS A 939 16.72 21.37 14.65
C LYS A 939 18.20 21.79 14.58
N ALA A 940 18.74 21.89 13.37
CA ALA A 940 20.10 22.31 13.06
C ALA A 940 20.44 23.64 13.73
N PRO A 941 21.65 23.85 14.28
CA PRO A 941 22.06 25.03 15.05
C PRO A 941 21.84 26.41 14.40
N ALA A 942 21.86 26.48 13.08
CA ALA A 942 21.55 27.68 12.32
C ALA A 942 20.50 27.29 11.27
N SER A 943 19.32 27.90 11.37
CA SER A 943 18.23 27.59 10.43
C SER A 943 18.63 27.98 9.01
N SER A 944 18.42 27.06 8.06
CA SER A 944 18.49 27.40 6.64
C SER A 944 17.46 28.49 6.32
N PRO A 945 17.77 29.47 5.46
CA PRO A 945 16.78 30.44 4.96
C PRO A 945 15.56 29.77 4.30
N ASN A 946 15.70 28.53 3.82
CA ASN A 946 14.62 27.75 3.23
C ASN A 946 13.74 27.04 4.29
N HIS A 947 14.19 26.99 5.54
CA HIS A 947 13.53 26.34 6.68
C HIS A 947 13.51 27.26 7.93
N PRO A 948 12.83 28.42 7.85
CA PRO A 948 12.89 29.45 8.89
C PRO A 948 11.93 29.20 10.07
N TYR A 949 11.09 28.17 10.03
CA TYR A 949 9.97 28.04 10.98
C TYR A 949 10.41 27.43 12.31
N VAL A 950 9.77 27.83 13.42
CA VAL A 950 10.17 27.40 14.78
C VAL A 950 9.73 25.97 15.12
N ASN A 951 8.67 25.49 14.49
CA ASN A 951 8.13 24.14 14.63
C ASN A 951 8.76 23.14 13.66
N GLU A 952 9.75 23.56 12.87
CA GLU A 952 10.53 22.68 12.02
C GLU A 952 11.48 21.80 12.83
N ARG A 953 11.70 20.59 12.32
CA ARG A 953 12.59 19.58 12.88
C ARG A 953 13.52 19.05 11.81
N ASP A 954 14.76 18.78 12.15
CA ASP A 954 15.70 18.08 11.27
C ASP A 954 15.78 16.59 11.59
N VAL A 955 15.43 16.24 12.84
CA VAL A 955 15.21 14.88 13.32
C VAL A 955 13.93 14.90 14.18
N LEU A 956 13.06 13.88 14.07
CA LEU A 956 11.85 13.78 14.90
C LEU A 956 12.12 13.11 16.27
N GLY A 957 13.08 12.18 16.33
CA GLY A 957 13.50 11.49 17.55
C GLY A 957 12.98 10.05 17.66
N MET A 958 13.68 9.20 18.41
CA MET A 958 13.37 7.77 18.52
C MET A 958 12.41 7.41 19.66
N TRP A 959 11.96 8.35 20.48
CA TRP A 959 11.12 8.04 21.63
C TRP A 959 9.86 7.20 21.27
N PRO A 960 9.19 7.37 20.11
CA PRO A 960 8.04 6.52 19.78
C PRO A 960 8.45 5.07 19.57
N ASP A 961 9.63 4.83 18.97
CA ASP A 961 10.16 3.50 18.72
C ASP A 961 10.34 2.73 20.04
N LYS A 962 10.91 3.39 21.07
CA LYS A 962 11.14 2.78 22.38
C LYS A 962 9.82 2.40 23.07
N LEU A 963 8.85 3.32 23.09
CA LEU A 963 7.55 3.09 23.73
C LEU A 963 6.74 2.01 22.98
N LEU A 964 6.75 2.03 21.64
CA LEU A 964 6.11 1.00 20.83
C LEU A 964 6.76 -0.35 21.01
N ALA A 965 8.09 -0.44 21.05
CA ALA A 965 8.80 -1.71 21.24
C ALA A 965 8.46 -2.35 22.59
N MET A 966 8.49 -1.56 23.67
CA MET A 966 8.07 -2.02 25.00
C MET A 966 6.62 -2.52 25.00
N ARG A 967 5.73 -1.81 24.30
CA ARG A 967 4.34 -2.21 24.15
C ARG A 967 4.18 -3.51 23.37
N GLN A 968 4.94 -3.70 22.28
CA GLN A 968 4.85 -4.87 21.42
C GLN A 968 5.37 -6.15 22.08
N LEU A 969 6.37 -6.04 22.96
CA LEU A 969 6.82 -7.16 23.80
C LEU A 969 5.69 -7.74 24.66
N LEU A 970 4.74 -6.90 25.10
CA LEU A 970 3.67 -7.26 26.04
C LEU A 970 2.28 -7.36 25.40
N THR A 971 2.18 -6.99 24.13
CA THR A 971 0.92 -7.03 23.39
C THR A 971 0.54 -8.47 23.06
N ARG A 972 -0.72 -8.81 23.34
CA ARG A 972 -1.29 -10.16 23.15
C ARG A 972 -2.24 -10.27 21.95
N LYS A 973 -2.47 -9.17 21.24
CA LYS A 973 -3.35 -9.13 20.06
C LYS A 973 -2.55 -8.71 18.84
N SER A 974 -2.86 -9.33 17.71
CA SER A 974 -2.37 -8.93 16.39
C SER A 974 -3.46 -8.16 15.62
N PRO A 975 -3.10 -7.30 14.65
CA PRO A 975 -4.04 -6.76 13.68
C PRO A 975 -4.65 -7.82 12.74
N ARG A 976 -4.23 -9.08 12.81
CA ARG A 976 -4.83 -10.18 12.03
C ARG A 976 -6.30 -10.39 12.37
N SER A 977 -7.15 -10.11 11.39
CA SER A 977 -8.60 -10.29 11.51
C SER A 977 -9.07 -11.74 11.29
N THR A 978 -8.26 -12.59 10.66
CA THR A 978 -8.68 -13.93 10.21
C THR A 978 -8.25 -15.06 11.16
N THR A 979 -7.05 -14.98 11.76
CA THR A 979 -6.47 -16.06 12.57
C THR A 979 -5.94 -15.63 13.96
N GLY A 980 -6.18 -14.38 14.39
CA GLY A 980 -5.63 -13.81 15.63
C GLY A 980 -6.26 -14.30 16.94
N ARG A 981 -5.91 -15.51 17.40
CA ARG A 981 -6.42 -16.13 18.64
C ARG A 981 -5.36 -16.30 19.75
N THR A 982 -4.21 -15.62 19.68
CA THR A 982 -3.17 -15.77 20.72
C THR A 982 -3.60 -15.22 22.08
N TYR A 983 -3.24 -15.92 23.15
CA TYR A 983 -3.32 -15.48 24.56
C TYR A 983 -1.95 -15.08 25.15
N TYR A 984 -0.92 -15.10 24.31
CA TYR A 984 0.49 -15.04 24.71
C TYR A 984 1.16 -13.81 24.07
N ALA A 985 2.12 -13.20 24.77
CA ALA A 985 2.98 -12.15 24.24
C ALA A 985 4.44 -12.60 24.33
N LEU A 986 5.30 -11.97 23.51
CA LEU A 986 6.73 -12.26 23.45
C LEU A 986 7.39 -12.26 24.84
N ALA A 987 6.96 -11.35 25.73
CA ALA A 987 7.44 -11.26 27.09
C ALA A 987 7.19 -12.51 27.95
N ASP A 988 6.22 -13.37 27.61
CA ASP A 988 6.02 -14.61 28.35
C ASP A 988 6.96 -15.74 27.87
N TYR A 989 7.76 -15.54 26.81
CA TYR A 989 8.82 -16.48 26.43
C TYR A 989 9.88 -16.48 27.55
N PRO A 990 10.29 -17.62 28.13
CA PRO A 990 11.22 -17.61 29.27
C PRO A 990 12.51 -16.83 29.02
N LYS A 991 13.12 -16.97 27.83
CA LYS A 991 14.34 -16.22 27.48
C LYS A 991 14.10 -14.71 27.42
N VAL A 992 12.95 -14.27 26.90
CA VAL A 992 12.61 -12.84 26.79
C VAL A 992 12.17 -12.29 28.14
N LYS A 993 11.44 -13.08 28.91
CA LYS A 993 11.01 -12.75 30.27
C LYS A 993 12.19 -12.36 31.14
N ASP A 994 13.23 -13.18 31.18
CA ASP A 994 14.41 -12.93 32.00
C ASP A 994 15.14 -11.65 31.57
N GLN A 995 15.28 -11.43 30.26
CA GLN A 995 15.91 -10.23 29.70
C GLN A 995 15.07 -8.97 29.98
N LEU A 996 13.75 -9.05 29.83
CA LEU A 996 12.84 -7.91 30.06
C LEU A 996 12.73 -7.56 31.55
N GLU A 997 12.61 -8.56 32.44
CA GLU A 997 12.63 -8.33 33.90
C GLU A 997 13.97 -7.70 34.32
N GLY A 998 15.10 -8.25 33.84
CA GLY A 998 16.41 -7.68 34.09
C GLY A 998 16.52 -6.23 33.59
N MET A 999 16.06 -5.97 32.37
CA MET A 999 16.13 -4.64 31.74
C MET A 999 15.28 -3.62 32.49
N LEU A 1000 14.02 -3.95 32.80
CA LEU A 1000 13.12 -3.09 33.59
C LEU A 1000 13.69 -2.83 34.99
N CYS A 1001 14.28 -3.85 35.62
CA CYS A 1001 14.92 -3.72 36.92
C CYS A 1001 16.13 -2.79 36.86
N GLN A 1002 17.05 -2.96 35.91
CA GLN A 1002 18.24 -2.12 35.78
C GLN A 1002 17.88 -0.67 35.40
N MET A 1003 16.90 -0.47 34.51
CA MET A 1003 16.35 0.86 34.20
C MET A 1003 15.75 1.53 35.44
N THR A 1004 15.12 0.75 36.32
CA THR A 1004 14.47 1.24 37.53
C THR A 1004 15.44 1.53 38.67
N LEU A 1005 16.41 0.64 38.92
CA LEU A 1005 17.37 0.77 40.03
C LEU A 1005 18.59 1.63 39.68
N GLY A 1006 18.86 1.87 38.40
CA GLY A 1006 20.02 2.64 37.94
C GLY A 1006 21.36 2.00 38.37
N ASN A 1007 22.43 2.80 38.41
CA ASN A 1007 23.77 2.33 38.82
C ASN A 1007 24.02 2.45 40.35
N THR A 1008 22.95 2.60 41.14
CA THR A 1008 23.01 2.89 42.59
C THR A 1008 23.87 1.91 43.39
N VAL A 1009 23.82 0.62 43.08
CA VAL A 1009 24.63 -0.43 43.72
C VAL A 1009 26.12 -0.19 43.48
N GLN A 1010 26.51 0.08 42.23
CA GLN A 1010 27.90 0.35 41.88
C GLN A 1010 28.38 1.69 42.48
N GLU A 1011 27.53 2.72 42.41
CA GLU A 1011 27.83 4.07 42.89
C GLU A 1011 28.19 4.13 44.37
N ILE A 1012 27.49 3.38 45.22
CA ILE A 1012 27.79 3.37 46.66
C ILE A 1012 28.89 2.38 47.02
N ASN A 1013 28.87 1.17 46.45
CA ASN A 1013 29.77 0.10 46.88
C ASN A 1013 31.23 0.38 46.49
N GLN A 1014 31.50 1.18 45.46
CA GLN A 1014 32.87 1.58 45.11
C GLN A 1014 33.58 2.36 46.23
N TYR A 1015 32.84 2.98 47.16
CA TYR A 1015 33.40 3.71 48.30
C TYR A 1015 33.51 2.87 49.57
N LEU A 1016 33.01 1.63 49.56
CA LEU A 1016 32.87 0.81 50.75
C LEU A 1016 33.70 -0.47 50.61
N THR A 1017 34.46 -0.81 51.65
CA THR A 1017 35.22 -2.08 51.70
C THR A 1017 34.32 -3.29 51.92
N LYS A 1018 33.10 -3.08 52.42
CA LYS A 1018 32.05 -4.09 52.53
C LYS A 1018 30.82 -3.57 51.76
N PRO A 1019 30.41 -4.24 50.67
CA PRO A 1019 29.20 -3.88 49.95
C PRO A 1019 27.99 -3.86 50.88
N VAL A 1020 27.17 -2.82 50.77
CA VAL A 1020 25.95 -2.63 51.58
C VAL A 1020 24.69 -2.87 50.78
N LEU A 1021 24.75 -2.66 49.46
CA LEU A 1021 23.72 -3.05 48.52
C LEU A 1021 24.22 -4.23 47.68
N SER A 1022 23.31 -5.11 47.28
CA SER A 1022 23.57 -6.17 46.29
C SER A 1022 22.72 -5.92 45.05
N ASP A 1023 23.25 -6.30 43.89
CA ASP A 1023 22.44 -6.29 42.67
C ASP A 1023 21.39 -7.39 42.76
N SER A 1024 20.12 -6.98 42.69
CA SER A 1024 18.95 -7.85 42.72
C SER A 1024 18.35 -8.08 41.33
N CYS A 1025 18.88 -7.42 40.31
CA CYS A 1025 18.40 -7.55 38.94
C CYS A 1025 18.92 -8.81 38.27
N LYS A 1026 18.12 -9.36 37.36
CA LYS A 1026 18.59 -10.40 36.45
C LYS A 1026 19.63 -9.82 35.48
N ALA A 1027 20.56 -10.67 35.04
CA ALA A 1027 21.55 -10.29 34.04
C ALA A 1027 20.87 -10.02 32.69
N VAL A 1028 21.29 -8.94 32.02
CA VAL A 1028 20.80 -8.52 30.71
C VAL A 1028 21.96 -8.60 29.73
N ASP A 1029 21.70 -9.14 28.54
CA ASP A 1029 22.67 -9.08 27.45
C ASP A 1029 22.93 -7.62 27.08
N ALA A 1030 24.21 -7.23 27.02
CA ALA A 1030 24.64 -5.88 26.71
C ALA A 1030 24.17 -5.40 25.32
N LYS A 1031 23.77 -6.30 24.42
CA LYS A 1031 23.14 -5.90 23.15
C LYS A 1031 21.76 -5.28 23.33
N TYR A 1032 21.00 -5.71 24.34
CA TYR A 1032 19.66 -5.19 24.59
C TYR A 1032 19.69 -3.92 25.42
N TYR A 1033 20.52 -3.90 26.46
CA TYR A 1033 20.59 -2.76 27.36
C TYR A 1033 21.96 -2.66 28.03
N VAL A 1034 22.49 -1.45 28.06
CA VAL A 1034 23.67 -1.07 28.85
C VAL A 1034 23.26 0.09 29.73
N ASN A 1035 23.57 -0.02 31.02
CA ASN A 1035 23.27 1.03 31.99
C ASN A 1035 24.29 2.17 31.91
N ASP A 1036 24.19 2.96 30.84
CA ASP A 1036 25.10 4.08 30.55
C ASP A 1036 24.70 5.35 31.32
N VAL A 1037 23.46 5.81 31.11
CA VAL A 1037 22.88 6.98 31.79
C VAL A 1037 21.53 6.61 32.40
N ASP A 1038 21.29 7.05 33.63
CA ASP A 1038 20.08 6.72 34.38
C ASP A 1038 18.81 7.19 33.68
N TYR A 1039 17.92 6.25 33.37
CA TYR A 1039 16.61 6.51 32.74
C TYR A 1039 15.73 7.43 33.60
N ALA A 1040 15.94 7.47 34.91
CA ALA A 1040 15.25 8.37 35.83
C ALA A 1040 15.57 9.86 35.59
N ASP A 1041 16.65 10.17 34.88
CA ASP A 1041 17.06 11.53 34.53
C ASP A 1041 16.78 11.88 33.04
N GLN A 1042 16.34 10.91 32.25
CA GLN A 1042 16.02 11.09 30.83
C GLN A 1042 14.57 11.55 30.63
N HIS A 1043 14.34 12.37 29.61
CA HIS A 1043 13.04 12.97 29.37
C HIS A 1043 12.68 13.00 27.88
N ILE A 1044 11.43 12.62 27.59
CA ILE A 1044 10.78 12.78 26.30
C ILE A 1044 10.31 14.23 26.17
N GLU A 1045 10.48 14.82 24.98
CA GLU A 1045 10.01 16.17 24.65
C GLU A 1045 8.49 16.35 24.86
N ALA A 1046 8.06 17.61 24.94
CA ALA A 1046 6.64 17.90 25.06
C ALA A 1046 5.92 17.58 23.74
N LEU A 1047 4.75 16.95 23.81
CA LEU A 1047 3.96 16.70 22.61
C LEU A 1047 3.22 17.96 22.17
N PRO A 1048 3.16 18.25 20.86
CA PRO A 1048 2.37 19.37 20.36
C PRO A 1048 0.86 19.13 20.58
N SER A 1049 0.07 20.19 20.66
CA SER A 1049 -1.36 20.12 21.04
C SER A 1049 -2.23 19.25 20.13
N TYR A 1050 -1.86 19.12 18.86
CA TYR A 1050 -2.57 18.29 17.88
C TYR A 1050 -2.19 16.80 17.95
N ALA A 1051 -1.16 16.41 18.72
CA ALA A 1051 -0.77 15.00 18.92
C ALA A 1051 -1.57 14.31 20.05
N THR A 1052 -2.82 14.74 20.27
CA THR A 1052 -3.65 14.26 21.40
C THR A 1052 -3.87 12.75 21.33
N SER A 1053 -4.04 12.18 20.14
CA SER A 1053 -4.18 10.72 19.95
C SER A 1053 -2.95 9.95 20.42
N LEU A 1054 -1.73 10.45 20.13
CA LEU A 1054 -0.49 9.87 20.65
C LEU A 1054 -0.41 9.97 22.18
N GLY A 1055 -0.74 11.15 22.70
CA GLY A 1055 -0.77 11.40 24.14
C GLY A 1055 -1.70 10.44 24.88
N ARG A 1056 -2.89 10.17 24.33
CA ARG A 1056 -3.83 9.16 24.88
C ARG A 1056 -3.28 7.75 24.77
N TYR A 1057 -2.76 7.38 23.61
CA TYR A 1057 -2.26 6.03 23.33
C TYR A 1057 -1.13 5.62 24.29
N PHE A 1058 -0.11 6.46 24.44
CA PHE A 1058 1.01 6.21 25.35
C PHE A 1058 0.75 6.62 26.80
N GLY A 1059 -0.37 7.29 27.07
CA GLY A 1059 -0.74 7.74 28.42
C GLY A 1059 0.08 8.91 28.94
N PHE A 1060 0.40 9.90 28.10
CA PHE A 1060 0.97 11.16 28.56
C PHE A 1060 0.00 11.89 29.51
N PRO A 1061 0.50 12.66 30.49
CA PRO A 1061 -0.35 13.47 31.37
C PRO A 1061 -1.23 14.45 30.56
N GLN A 1062 -2.54 14.45 30.84
CA GLN A 1062 -3.53 15.31 30.19
C GLN A 1062 -4.23 16.18 31.24
N SER A 1063 -3.56 17.20 31.77
CA SER A 1063 -4.30 18.24 32.47
C SER A 1063 -4.77 19.28 31.45
N SER A 1064 -6.08 19.47 31.35
CA SER A 1064 -6.69 20.60 30.61
C SER A 1064 -6.33 20.71 29.11
N TYR A 1065 -6.25 19.59 28.37
CA TYR A 1065 -5.88 19.56 26.94
C TYR A 1065 -4.47 20.09 26.62
N GLU A 1066 -3.64 20.29 27.64
CA GLU A 1066 -2.28 20.79 27.48
C GLU A 1066 -1.28 19.71 27.89
N MET A 1067 -0.64 19.08 26.90
CA MET A 1067 0.53 18.22 27.12
C MET A 1067 1.78 19.08 27.33
N LYS A 1068 1.72 19.98 28.32
CA LYS A 1068 2.81 20.93 28.61
C LYS A 1068 3.89 20.27 29.46
N GLY A 1069 5.10 20.19 28.90
CA GLY A 1069 6.31 19.82 29.62
C GLY A 1069 6.90 18.48 29.18
N LYS A 1070 8.18 18.27 29.51
CA LYS A 1070 8.87 17.02 29.22
C LYS A 1070 8.35 15.90 30.13
N SER A 1071 8.17 14.69 29.59
CA SER A 1071 7.75 13.50 30.36
C SER A 1071 8.95 12.61 30.66
N ASN A 1072 9.04 12.06 31.87
CA ASN A 1072 10.18 11.20 32.21
C ASN A 1072 10.14 9.88 31.41
N LEU A 1073 11.28 9.47 30.86
CA LEU A 1073 11.36 8.27 30.01
C LEU A 1073 11.07 6.99 30.79
N LEU A 1074 11.69 6.79 31.97
CA LEU A 1074 11.44 5.62 32.82
C LEU A 1074 9.96 5.47 33.14
N GLN A 1075 9.32 6.56 33.57
CA GLN A 1075 7.89 6.58 33.86
C GLN A 1075 7.06 6.15 32.64
N MET A 1076 7.38 6.65 31.45
CA MET A 1076 6.63 6.31 30.23
C MET A 1076 6.87 4.87 29.78
N MET A 1077 8.09 4.33 29.93
CA MET A 1077 8.41 2.93 29.64
C MET A 1077 7.63 1.97 30.55
N LEU A 1078 7.67 2.18 31.87
CA LEU A 1078 6.92 1.38 32.84
C LEU A 1078 5.40 1.50 32.62
N LYS A 1079 4.93 2.68 32.19
CA LYS A 1079 3.53 2.88 31.84
C LYS A 1079 3.10 2.06 30.63
N GLN A 1080 3.97 1.88 29.62
CA GLN A 1080 3.65 1.01 28.48
C GLN A 1080 3.47 -0.44 28.92
N VAL A 1081 4.22 -0.90 29.93
CA VAL A 1081 4.02 -2.25 30.49
C VAL A 1081 2.58 -2.43 30.97
N VAL A 1082 2.08 -1.48 31.76
CA VAL A 1082 0.71 -1.55 32.30
C VAL A 1082 -0.36 -1.37 31.23
N LEU A 1083 -0.14 -0.50 30.24
CA LEU A 1083 -1.10 -0.26 29.15
C LEU A 1083 -1.19 -1.44 28.19
N ALA A 1084 -0.06 -2.11 27.91
CA ALA A 1084 0.04 -3.21 26.96
C ALA A 1084 -0.37 -4.56 27.55
N SER A 1085 -0.05 -4.81 28.82
CA SER A 1085 -0.41 -6.03 29.52
C SER A 1085 -1.90 -6.03 29.86
N ARG A 1086 -2.77 -6.31 28.88
CA ARG A 1086 -4.22 -6.52 29.03
C ARG A 1086 -4.66 -7.62 28.09
N ASP A 1087 -5.61 -8.45 28.54
CA ASP A 1087 -6.25 -9.46 27.71
C ASP A 1087 -7.71 -9.62 28.13
N SER A 1088 -8.54 -10.08 27.19
CA SER A 1088 -9.92 -10.50 27.42
C SER A 1088 -10.04 -12.02 27.63
N ASP A 1089 -9.04 -12.80 27.21
CA ASP A 1089 -8.95 -14.23 27.52
C ASP A 1089 -8.38 -14.45 28.93
N TYR A 1090 -8.94 -15.40 29.67
CA TYR A 1090 -8.57 -15.62 31.08
C TYR A 1090 -7.10 -16.06 31.25
N ARG A 1091 -6.54 -16.84 30.31
CA ARG A 1091 -5.13 -17.29 30.36
C ARG A 1091 -4.20 -16.11 30.11
N GLY A 1092 -4.55 -15.28 29.12
CA GLY A 1092 -3.83 -14.06 28.80
C GLY A 1092 -3.91 -13.02 29.91
N GLU A 1093 -5.06 -12.90 30.59
CA GLU A 1093 -5.31 -11.95 31.67
C GLU A 1093 -4.42 -12.23 32.89
N GLU A 1094 -4.32 -13.50 33.31
CA GLU A 1094 -3.45 -13.89 34.44
C GLU A 1094 -1.97 -13.57 34.15
N LYS A 1095 -1.48 -13.92 32.95
CA LYS A 1095 -0.11 -13.60 32.53
C LYS A 1095 0.12 -12.09 32.44
N ALA A 1096 -0.87 -11.34 31.92
CA ALA A 1096 -0.82 -9.88 31.87
C ALA A 1096 -0.76 -9.24 33.25
N ARG A 1097 -1.51 -9.78 34.23
CA ARG A 1097 -1.51 -9.30 35.62
C ARG A 1097 -0.12 -9.36 36.25
N VAL A 1098 0.62 -10.45 36.03
CA VAL A 1098 1.98 -10.61 36.57
C VAL A 1098 2.90 -9.46 36.16
N TRP A 1099 2.86 -9.06 34.88
CA TRP A 1099 3.66 -7.92 34.40
C TRP A 1099 3.21 -6.58 34.98
N ARG A 1100 1.90 -6.36 35.14
CA ARG A 1100 1.37 -5.15 35.77
C ARG A 1100 1.83 -5.03 37.22
N GLU A 1101 1.69 -6.11 38.00
CA GLU A 1101 2.13 -6.13 39.39
C GLU A 1101 3.65 -5.97 39.51
N TYR A 1102 4.45 -6.64 38.67
CA TYR A 1102 5.91 -6.56 38.70
C TYR A 1102 6.45 -5.12 38.67
N VAL A 1103 5.90 -4.27 37.79
CA VAL A 1103 6.31 -2.86 37.63
C VAL A 1103 5.53 -1.87 38.48
N GLY A 1104 4.36 -2.27 38.96
CA GLY A 1104 3.39 -1.37 39.58
C GLY A 1104 3.59 -1.18 41.08
N ILE A 1105 2.78 -0.29 41.63
CA ILE A 1105 2.65 -0.04 43.07
C ILE A 1105 1.20 0.33 43.38
N HIS A 1106 0.74 0.10 44.61
CA HIS A 1106 -0.63 0.44 45.01
C HIS A 1106 -0.66 1.69 45.91
N LEU A 1107 -1.83 2.31 46.02
CA LEU A 1107 -2.10 3.24 47.12
C LEU A 1107 -2.64 2.46 48.33
N ALA A 1108 -2.29 2.93 49.53
CA ALA A 1108 -2.76 2.32 50.77
C ALA A 1108 -4.29 2.27 50.82
N SER A 1109 -4.85 1.07 50.97
CA SER A 1109 -6.27 0.83 51.19
C SER A 1109 -6.49 -0.49 51.93
N ASP A 1110 -7.66 -0.68 52.52
CA ASP A 1110 -8.01 -1.92 53.24
C ASP A 1110 -8.09 -3.15 52.32
N ALA A 1111 -8.12 -2.95 51.00
CA ALA A 1111 -8.22 -4.02 50.00
C ALA A 1111 -6.87 -4.57 49.52
N VAL A 1112 -5.75 -3.95 49.89
CA VAL A 1112 -4.40 -4.30 49.40
C VAL A 1112 -3.56 -4.90 50.53
N ALA A 1113 -3.08 -6.12 50.34
CA ALA A 1113 -2.19 -6.79 51.31
C ALA A 1113 -0.77 -6.20 51.25
N ALA A 1114 -0.49 -5.26 52.15
CA ALA A 1114 0.79 -4.55 52.21
C ALA A 1114 1.94 -5.43 52.71
N SER A 1115 3.01 -5.55 51.92
CA SER A 1115 4.31 -6.09 52.36
C SER A 1115 5.23 -4.96 52.87
N LYS A 1116 5.30 -3.85 52.12
CA LYS A 1116 6.04 -2.63 52.49
C LYS A 1116 5.22 -1.38 52.21
N GLN A 1117 5.50 -0.29 52.92
CA GLN A 1117 4.83 1.00 52.76
C GLN A 1117 5.82 2.17 52.81
N ILE A 1118 5.59 3.19 51.98
CA ILE A 1118 6.36 4.44 51.99
C ILE A 1118 5.44 5.64 51.74
N SER A 1119 5.71 6.77 52.39
CA SER A 1119 4.94 8.01 52.23
C SER A 1119 5.77 9.04 51.47
N LEU A 1120 5.29 9.46 50.29
CA LEU A 1120 5.98 10.40 49.41
C LEU A 1120 4.99 11.43 48.86
N GLN A 1121 5.34 12.72 48.91
CA GLN A 1121 4.54 13.82 48.36
C GLN A 1121 3.05 13.81 48.80
N GLY A 1122 2.77 13.41 50.04
CA GLY A 1122 1.41 13.34 50.58
C GLY A 1122 0.58 12.13 50.14
N LYS A 1123 1.19 11.18 49.41
CA LYS A 1123 0.58 9.89 49.06
C LYS A 1123 1.24 8.75 49.85
N ASN A 1124 0.41 7.79 50.25
CA ASN A 1124 0.85 6.57 50.93
C ASN A 1124 0.88 5.43 49.93
N TYR A 1125 2.08 5.03 49.52
CA TYR A 1125 2.31 3.95 48.58
C TYR A 1125 2.51 2.63 49.31
N VAL A 1126 1.97 1.55 48.76
CA VAL A 1126 2.04 0.20 49.29
C VAL A 1126 2.53 -0.75 48.21
N ALA A 1127 3.54 -1.55 48.54
CA ALA A 1127 4.02 -2.65 47.71
C ALA A 1127 3.52 -3.99 48.30
N THR A 1128 2.88 -4.80 47.46
CA THR A 1128 2.54 -6.20 47.74
C THR A 1128 3.75 -7.10 47.50
N GLU A 1129 3.62 -8.40 47.77
CA GLU A 1129 4.67 -9.38 47.44
C GLU A 1129 4.93 -9.50 45.92
N GLU A 1130 4.00 -9.06 45.07
CA GLU A 1130 4.14 -9.13 43.61
C GLU A 1130 4.78 -7.87 43.01
N ASN A 1131 4.81 -6.76 43.75
CA ASN A 1131 5.40 -5.48 43.31
C ASN A 1131 6.92 -5.46 43.44
N GLN A 1132 7.58 -6.34 42.69
CA GLN A 1132 9.02 -6.61 42.81
C GLN A 1132 9.89 -5.35 42.66
N LEU A 1133 9.64 -4.50 41.65
CA LEU A 1133 10.43 -3.27 41.46
C LEU A 1133 10.24 -2.27 42.62
N ALA A 1134 9.01 -2.15 43.13
CA ALA A 1134 8.71 -1.30 44.27
C ALA A 1134 9.39 -1.80 45.55
N LEU A 1135 9.34 -3.11 45.81
CA LEU A 1135 10.00 -3.75 46.95
C LEU A 1135 11.51 -3.49 46.92
N MET A 1136 12.16 -3.72 45.78
CA MET A 1136 13.61 -3.50 45.62
C MET A 1136 14.01 -2.05 45.91
N LEU A 1137 13.25 -1.05 45.43
CA LEU A 1137 13.51 0.36 45.71
C LEU A 1137 13.34 0.70 47.19
N ILE A 1138 12.26 0.21 47.82
CA ILE A 1138 12.00 0.45 49.25
C ILE A 1138 13.10 -0.19 50.10
N ASP A 1139 13.51 -1.42 49.80
CA ASP A 1139 14.58 -2.11 50.52
C ASP A 1139 15.94 -1.42 50.36
N GLN A 1140 16.26 -0.88 49.16
CA GLN A 1140 17.45 -0.05 48.97
C GLN A 1140 17.39 1.21 49.85
N ILE A 1141 16.25 1.91 49.90
CA ILE A 1141 16.06 3.10 50.74
C ILE A 1141 16.21 2.76 52.23
N ASP A 1142 15.56 1.69 52.68
CA ASP A 1142 15.61 1.23 54.07
C ASP A 1142 17.05 0.87 54.47
N THR A 1143 17.78 0.18 53.58
CA THR A 1143 19.18 -0.21 53.80
C THR A 1143 20.10 1.01 53.88
N LEU A 1144 19.91 2.00 53.02
CA LEU A 1144 20.67 3.25 53.06
C LEU A 1144 20.36 4.08 54.31
N LYS A 1145 19.10 4.15 54.73
CA LYS A 1145 18.70 4.79 56.00
C LYS A 1145 19.31 4.09 57.22
N ALA A 1146 19.38 2.75 57.20
CA ALA A 1146 20.07 1.97 58.22
C ALA A 1146 21.60 2.20 58.20
N LEU A 1147 22.20 2.39 57.03
CA LEU A 1147 23.61 2.73 56.91
C LEU A 1147 23.92 4.10 57.54
N ILE A 1148 23.08 5.12 57.29
CA ILE A 1148 23.20 6.44 57.93
C ILE A 1148 23.18 6.30 59.46
N ALA A 1149 22.24 5.51 60.00
CA ALA A 1149 22.10 5.32 61.44
C ALA A 1149 23.27 4.53 62.06
N SER A 1150 23.80 3.54 61.34
CA SER A 1150 24.84 2.64 61.85
C SER A 1150 26.27 3.15 61.67
N SER A 1151 26.52 4.09 60.74
CA SER A 1151 27.87 4.56 60.37
C SER A 1151 28.03 6.09 60.41
N PRO A 1152 27.77 6.76 61.55
CA PRO A 1152 27.74 8.23 61.63
C PRO A 1152 29.07 8.92 61.32
N ASP A 1153 30.21 8.25 61.56
CA ASP A 1153 31.54 8.81 61.27
C ASP A 1153 31.83 8.84 59.77
N LEU A 1154 31.43 7.79 59.03
CA LEU A 1154 31.50 7.75 57.57
C LEU A 1154 30.64 8.86 56.97
N MET A 1155 29.41 9.03 57.47
CA MET A 1155 28.47 10.05 56.97
C MET A 1155 29.00 11.48 57.11
N LYS A 1156 29.84 11.74 58.10
CA LYS A 1156 30.48 13.04 58.36
C LYS A 1156 31.83 13.22 57.65
N HIS A 1157 32.32 12.20 56.96
CA HIS A 1157 33.59 12.27 56.24
C HIS A 1157 33.50 13.29 55.10
N GLN A 1158 34.36 14.31 55.11
CA GLN A 1158 34.40 15.33 54.06
C GLN A 1158 35.08 14.78 52.81
N MET A 1159 34.41 14.94 51.66
CA MET A 1159 34.83 14.34 50.40
C MET A 1159 35.40 15.34 49.39
N ASN A 1160 35.21 16.64 49.61
CA ASN A 1160 35.75 17.67 48.74
C ASN A 1160 36.13 18.96 49.47
N SER A 1161 36.74 19.89 48.73
CA SER A 1161 37.21 21.18 49.24
C SER A 1161 36.11 22.15 49.66
N LYS A 1162 34.85 21.88 49.30
CA LYS A 1162 33.67 22.65 49.75
C LYS A 1162 33.13 22.17 51.10
N GLY A 1163 33.71 21.11 51.67
CA GLY A 1163 33.32 20.55 52.96
C GLY A 1163 32.06 19.66 52.91
N GLU A 1164 31.62 19.27 51.72
CA GLU A 1164 30.48 18.38 51.54
C GLU A 1164 30.84 16.96 52.00
N THR A 1165 29.92 16.31 52.74
CA THR A 1165 30.18 15.01 53.36
C THR A 1165 29.82 13.84 52.46
N PHE A 1166 30.30 12.63 52.79
CA PHE A 1166 29.92 11.37 52.11
C PHE A 1166 28.40 11.20 52.07
N GLN A 1167 27.70 11.53 53.16
CA GLN A 1167 26.25 11.50 53.18
C GLN A 1167 25.65 12.43 52.12
N GLN A 1168 26.11 13.68 52.06
CA GLN A 1168 25.57 14.71 51.17
C GLN A 1168 25.88 14.44 49.69
N LEU A 1169 27.04 13.85 49.38
CA LEU A 1169 27.50 13.63 48.00
C LEU A 1169 27.17 12.25 47.43
N VAL A 1170 26.95 11.25 48.28
CA VAL A 1170 26.75 9.86 47.84
C VAL A 1170 25.40 9.32 48.30
N VAL A 1171 25.12 9.35 49.61
CA VAL A 1171 23.95 8.62 50.16
C VAL A 1171 22.63 9.36 49.95
N ASP A 1172 22.56 10.65 50.32
CA ASP A 1172 21.34 11.45 50.19
C ASP A 1172 20.87 11.57 48.73
N PRO A 1173 21.75 11.76 47.71
CA PRO A 1173 21.34 11.75 46.30
C PRO A 1173 20.74 10.41 45.85
N ILE A 1174 21.31 9.27 46.28
CA ILE A 1174 20.77 7.94 45.94
C ILE A 1174 19.39 7.74 46.57
N ILE A 1175 19.21 8.11 47.84
CA ILE A 1175 17.90 8.05 48.50
C ILE A 1175 16.88 8.94 47.77
N ALA A 1176 17.23 10.18 47.48
CA ALA A 1176 16.35 11.12 46.78
C ALA A 1176 15.98 10.62 45.37
N ARG A 1177 16.94 10.02 44.66
CA ARG A 1177 16.73 9.39 43.35
C ARG A 1177 15.76 8.21 43.46
N ASN A 1178 15.95 7.30 44.41
CA ASN A 1178 15.06 6.15 44.59
C ASN A 1178 13.67 6.56 45.05
N GLU A 1179 13.54 7.52 45.97
CA GLU A 1179 12.25 8.09 46.38
C GLU A 1179 11.54 8.74 45.18
N ARG A 1180 12.26 9.44 44.31
CA ARG A 1180 11.70 9.98 43.06
C ARG A 1180 11.24 8.87 42.12
N VAL A 1181 12.02 7.81 41.92
CA VAL A 1181 11.62 6.69 41.03
C VAL A 1181 10.41 5.93 41.55
N ILE A 1182 10.19 5.83 42.87
CA ILE A 1182 8.94 5.28 43.41
C ILE A 1182 7.73 6.07 42.91
N THR A 1183 7.85 7.40 42.73
CA THR A 1183 6.77 8.22 42.16
C THR A 1183 6.56 8.03 40.66
N TYR A 1184 7.52 7.42 39.96
CA TYR A 1184 7.43 7.06 38.54
C TYR A 1184 6.77 5.70 38.31
N LEU A 1185 6.74 4.83 39.33
CA LEU A 1185 6.06 3.54 39.21
C LEU A 1185 4.56 3.74 38.91
N PRO A 1186 3.99 2.99 37.96
CA PRO A 1186 2.56 3.03 37.69
C PRO A 1186 1.76 2.65 38.94
N VAL A 1187 0.79 3.49 39.29
CA VAL A 1187 -0.20 3.13 40.32
C VAL A 1187 -1.26 2.25 39.66
N LEU A 1188 -1.47 1.04 40.19
CA LEU A 1188 -2.40 0.03 39.65
C LEU A 1188 -3.86 0.26 40.06
#